data_AF-A0AB39BI64-F1
#
_entry.id   AF-A0AB39BI64-F1
#
_cell.length_a   1.000
_cell.length_b   1.000
_cell.length_c   1.000
_cell.angle_alpha   90.00
_cell.angle_beta   90.00
_cell.angle_gamma   90.00
#
_symmetry.space_group_name_H-M   'P 1'
#
loop_
_entity.id
_entity.type
_entity.pdbx_description
1 polymer ?
#
loop_
_entity_poly.entity_id
_entity_poly.type
_entity_poly.pdbx_seq_one_letter_code
_entity_poly.pdbx_strand_id
1 'polypeptide(L)'
;MPERRLRLDVSGTWELRGWRQNDWELGLTPERAKVQNPDAGPAPATVPGSVRGALTAAGLAVAPWHGEQSRLSEWIEHRHWTYSRPLPAEASVWLDEHPDDLVELVCPGLDHAGTVLVDEAVVGTFEGSFTPHRFDLTDAVRAGGSTLSIVFTTVPDGLGQNGWSSRIRDWKPRFYYGWDWTPRIVQTAITAPPVLELGPVGASLDGLRVSAGYDTDARVGRVHLERDGGDGIDPELWLDVTVSAVETVPVEGESTPASAAATARLGSAGGVLEVPDPALWQVRPKNGQGLYEVLVRLLAADGTVLDELRRRVGFRELRWEATSAAPAAADHWLCVVNGSPVFLAGVNWVPIRPDFADVGDEEYRTRLTAYRDLGFTLIRVWGGAGAEREVFYELCDELGLLVWQELPLSSSGLDNEPPADDVFAAELAAIATSYAERLSHHPSLALWGGGNELTRVTAPAVPGAPLDFGHPALAAARDALEAADPGRRSVATSPTGPRFEADAREFGLGLHHDVHGPWEFSGDDAEWRAYWNGDDAVLRSEVGVAGASPLDLLAAMDLLDAPDRAALRQRWTHSSGWWLTRFDSADPAQQVEEWVAESAERQARLLGYAARTTLERFPSCAGFVVWLGHDSFPCAVSLALLDWWGRPKPAALALGALFAEHPACTSERL
;
A
#
# COMPACT_ATOMS: atom_id res chain seq x y z
N MET A 1 -14.62 -21.09 26.07
CA MET A 1 -14.06 -20.69 27.39
C MET A 1 -13.94 -19.19 27.35
N PRO A 2 -14.13 -18.44 28.46
CA PRO A 2 -13.98 -16.99 28.39
C PRO A 2 -12.52 -16.67 28.01
N GLU A 3 -12.34 -15.91 26.94
CA GLU A 3 -11.05 -15.30 26.60
C GLU A 3 -10.71 -14.26 27.67
N ARG A 4 -9.45 -14.22 28.12
CA ARG A 4 -9.02 -13.26 29.15
C ARG A 4 -8.60 -11.91 28.57
N ARG A 5 -8.29 -11.83 27.27
CA ARG A 5 -8.03 -10.55 26.58
C ARG A 5 -9.25 -10.16 25.76
N LEU A 6 -9.87 -9.06 26.13
CA LEU A 6 -11.07 -8.52 25.52
C LEU A 6 -10.68 -7.44 24.52
N ARG A 7 -11.29 -7.44 23.33
CA ARG A 7 -11.05 -6.45 22.28
C ARG A 7 -12.35 -5.81 21.87
N LEU A 8 -12.41 -4.48 21.96
CA LEU A 8 -13.57 -3.69 21.58
C LEU A 8 -13.21 -2.74 20.46
N ASP A 9 -13.84 -2.92 19.31
CA ASP A 9 -13.78 -1.94 18.24
C ASP A 9 -14.42 -0.62 18.69
N VAL A 10 -13.62 0.44 18.75
CA VAL A 10 -14.08 1.80 19.08
C VAL A 10 -14.24 2.68 17.83
N SER A 11 -14.46 2.05 16.67
CA SER A 11 -14.96 2.67 15.44
C SER A 11 -16.43 3.11 15.55
N GLY A 12 -16.93 3.75 14.49
CA GLY A 12 -18.29 4.25 14.37
C GLY A 12 -18.33 5.77 14.20
N THR A 13 -19.40 6.41 14.67
CA THR A 13 -19.55 7.86 14.57
C THR A 13 -18.91 8.57 15.76
N TRP A 14 -17.90 9.37 15.48
CA TRP A 14 -17.26 10.29 16.41
C TRP A 14 -17.74 11.72 16.13
N GLU A 15 -17.57 12.62 17.10
CA GLU A 15 -17.72 14.05 16.89
C GLU A 15 -16.39 14.64 16.44
N LEU A 16 -16.39 15.37 15.32
CA LEU A 16 -15.23 16.07 14.78
C LEU A 16 -15.34 17.57 15.04
N ARG A 17 -14.27 18.17 15.56
CA ARG A 17 -14.14 19.62 15.79
C ARG A 17 -12.82 20.13 15.21
N GLY A 18 -12.88 21.22 14.46
CA GLY A 18 -11.71 21.92 13.93
C GLY A 18 -11.35 23.14 14.76
N TRP A 19 -10.07 23.35 15.00
CA TRP A 19 -9.55 24.41 15.85
C TRP A 19 -8.45 25.18 15.13
N ARG A 20 -8.34 26.47 15.45
CA ARG A 20 -7.07 27.17 15.20
C ARG A 20 -5.97 26.49 16.04
N GLN A 21 -4.72 26.61 15.59
CA GLN A 21 -3.61 25.94 16.24
C GLN A 21 -3.61 26.19 17.76
N ASN A 22 -3.58 25.10 18.51
CA ASN A 22 -3.57 25.03 19.98
C ASN A 22 -4.81 25.63 20.69
N ASP A 23 -5.84 26.08 19.97
CA ASP A 23 -7.05 26.62 20.61
C ASP A 23 -7.75 25.54 21.48
N TRP A 24 -7.62 24.27 21.13
CA TRP A 24 -8.17 23.14 21.88
C TRP A 24 -7.51 22.97 23.28
N GLU A 25 -6.21 23.23 23.41
CA GLU A 25 -5.48 23.10 24.68
C GLU A 25 -6.01 24.07 25.74
N LEU A 26 -6.53 25.20 25.28
CA LEU A 26 -7.10 26.23 26.15
C LEU A 26 -8.36 25.75 26.86
N GLY A 27 -9.11 24.85 26.22
CA GLY A 27 -10.26 24.18 26.81
C GLY A 27 -9.89 23.38 28.06
N LEU A 28 -8.64 22.91 28.16
CA LEU A 28 -8.10 22.16 29.30
C LEU A 28 -7.80 23.04 30.52
N THR A 29 -7.94 24.37 30.40
CA THR A 29 -7.61 25.31 31.48
C THR A 29 -8.86 25.93 32.12
N PRO A 30 -8.90 26.13 33.45
CA PRO A 30 -10.01 26.79 34.13
C PRO A 30 -10.30 28.22 33.61
N GLU A 31 -9.27 28.93 33.15
CA GLU A 31 -9.36 30.33 32.69
C GLU A 31 -9.89 30.46 31.25
N ARG A 32 -9.97 29.38 30.47
CA ARG A 32 -10.48 29.37 29.09
C ARG A 32 -11.54 28.31 28.78
N ALA A 33 -12.07 27.58 29.76
CA ALA A 33 -13.26 26.71 29.65
C ALA A 33 -14.56 27.40 29.11
N LYS A 34 -14.48 28.69 28.71
CA LYS A 34 -15.52 29.47 28.02
C LYS A 34 -15.37 29.48 26.49
N VAL A 35 -14.25 29.03 25.92
CA VAL A 35 -14.06 28.86 24.47
C VAL A 35 -14.63 27.49 24.08
N GLN A 36 -15.94 27.45 23.80
CA GLN A 36 -16.65 26.20 23.46
C GLN A 36 -16.85 26.01 21.95
N ASN A 37 -16.61 27.06 21.16
CA ASN A 37 -16.97 27.06 19.74
C ASN A 37 -15.76 26.67 18.90
N PRO A 38 -15.80 25.54 18.17
CA PRO A 38 -14.75 25.19 17.23
C PRO A 38 -14.74 26.17 16.03
N ASP A 39 -13.59 26.31 15.37
CA ASP A 39 -13.44 27.10 14.14
C ASP A 39 -14.18 26.44 12.96
N ALA A 40 -14.30 25.10 12.98
CA ALA A 40 -15.09 24.32 12.03
C ALA A 40 -15.81 23.15 12.72
N GLY A 41 -17.02 22.84 12.28
CA GLY A 41 -17.88 21.85 12.94
C GLY A 41 -18.65 22.42 14.14
N PRO A 42 -19.15 21.59 15.06
CA PRO A 42 -18.97 20.14 15.11
C PRO A 42 -19.62 19.43 13.91
N ALA A 43 -19.06 18.28 13.51
CA ALA A 43 -19.59 17.42 12.46
C ALA A 43 -19.53 15.95 12.88
N PRO A 44 -20.47 15.10 12.47
CA PRO A 44 -20.30 13.65 12.61
C PRO A 44 -19.17 13.18 11.70
N ALA A 45 -18.26 12.36 12.24
CA ALA A 45 -17.19 11.73 11.48
C ALA A 45 -17.25 10.22 11.64
N THR A 46 -17.21 9.51 10.52
CA THR A 46 -17.03 8.06 10.52
C THR A 46 -15.57 7.75 10.80
N VAL A 47 -15.31 6.82 11.71
CA VAL A 47 -13.99 6.25 11.98
C VAL A 47 -14.05 4.76 11.66
N PRO A 48 -13.14 4.22 10.83
CA PRO A 48 -12.09 4.93 10.08
C PRO A 48 -12.64 5.93 9.07
N GLY A 49 -11.88 6.99 8.80
CA GLY A 49 -12.26 8.05 7.88
C GLY A 49 -11.41 9.31 8.01
N SER A 50 -11.50 10.17 7.00
CA SER A 50 -10.75 11.42 6.93
C SER A 50 -11.56 12.61 7.47
N VAL A 51 -10.82 13.63 7.92
CA VAL A 51 -11.38 14.93 8.29
C VAL A 51 -12.16 15.52 7.12
N ARG A 52 -11.59 15.45 5.91
CA ARG A 52 -12.19 16.02 4.70
C ARG A 52 -13.48 15.30 4.32
N GLY A 53 -13.50 13.98 4.44
CA GLY A 53 -14.69 13.15 4.23
C GLY A 53 -15.82 13.55 5.17
N ALA A 54 -15.54 13.68 6.47
CA ALA A 54 -16.52 14.12 7.47
C ALA A 54 -17.06 15.54 7.19
N LEU A 55 -16.19 16.50 6.86
CA LEU A 55 -16.62 17.87 6.54
C LEU A 55 -17.44 17.94 5.26
N THR A 56 -17.08 17.15 4.24
CA THR A 56 -17.82 17.07 2.98
C THR A 56 -19.20 16.46 3.21
N ALA A 57 -19.29 15.37 3.98
CA ALA A 57 -20.56 14.74 4.35
C ALA A 57 -21.47 15.68 5.15
N ALA A 58 -20.89 16.56 5.98
CA ALA A 58 -21.62 17.58 6.73
C ALA A 58 -21.96 18.85 5.92
N GLY A 59 -21.52 18.96 4.67
CA GLY A 59 -21.71 20.15 3.84
C GLY A 59 -20.88 21.37 4.27
N LEU A 60 -19.81 21.15 5.06
CA LEU A 60 -18.90 22.18 5.56
C LEU A 60 -17.66 22.37 4.67
N ALA A 61 -17.36 21.39 3.82
CA ALA A 61 -16.32 21.46 2.79
C ALA A 61 -16.86 20.99 1.44
N VAL A 62 -16.20 21.40 0.37
CA VAL A 62 -16.53 20.97 -0.99
C VAL A 62 -15.74 19.70 -1.31
N ALA A 63 -16.41 18.74 -1.96
CA ALA A 63 -15.75 17.54 -2.45
C ALA A 63 -14.63 17.92 -3.44
N PRO A 64 -13.40 17.40 -3.30
CA PRO A 64 -12.25 17.90 -4.05
C PRO A 64 -12.19 17.43 -5.51
N TRP A 65 -13.17 16.64 -5.98
CA TRP A 65 -13.08 15.83 -7.20
C TRP A 65 -13.41 16.57 -8.51
N HIS A 66 -14.10 17.71 -8.44
CA HIS A 66 -14.60 18.41 -9.63
C HIS A 66 -13.70 19.58 -10.04
N GLY A 67 -13.21 19.58 -11.29
CA GLY A 67 -12.37 20.64 -11.84
C GLY A 67 -11.18 20.99 -10.94
N GLU A 68 -11.18 22.22 -10.42
CA GLU A 68 -10.14 22.73 -9.52
C GLU A 68 -10.61 22.86 -8.04
N GLN A 69 -11.73 22.23 -7.68
CA GLN A 69 -12.36 22.39 -6.36
C GLN A 69 -11.51 21.89 -5.20
N SER A 70 -10.50 21.04 -5.43
CA SER A 70 -9.59 20.62 -4.36
C SER A 70 -8.92 21.80 -3.65
N ARG A 71 -8.65 22.90 -4.36
CA ARG A 71 -8.08 24.15 -3.80
C ARG A 71 -8.97 24.78 -2.72
N LEU A 72 -10.28 24.59 -2.81
CA LEU A 72 -11.25 25.14 -1.85
C LEU A 72 -11.16 24.46 -0.48
N SER A 73 -10.49 23.31 -0.41
CA SER A 73 -10.41 22.48 0.77
C SER A 73 -8.98 22.42 1.35
N GLU A 74 -8.02 23.17 0.81
CA GLU A 74 -6.63 23.27 1.30
C GLU A 74 -6.55 23.83 2.73
N TRP A 75 -7.49 24.69 3.14
CA TRP A 75 -7.51 25.26 4.50
C TRP A 75 -7.58 24.20 5.62
N ILE A 76 -8.09 22.99 5.32
CA ILE A 76 -8.28 21.90 6.28
C ILE A 76 -6.96 21.46 6.91
N GLU A 77 -5.87 21.46 6.13
CA GLU A 77 -4.54 21.01 6.58
C GLU A 77 -3.88 22.01 7.55
N HIS A 78 -4.41 23.24 7.64
CA HIS A 78 -3.93 24.31 8.51
C HIS A 78 -4.76 24.45 9.80
N ARG A 79 -5.35 23.35 10.28
CA ARG A 79 -6.17 23.29 11.48
C ARG A 79 -5.75 22.12 12.36
N HIS A 80 -6.05 22.23 13.65
CA HIS A 80 -6.03 21.08 14.55
C HIS A 80 -7.41 20.44 14.55
N TRP A 81 -7.47 19.12 14.62
CA TRP A 81 -8.71 18.37 14.52
C TRP A 81 -8.88 17.44 15.70
N THR A 82 -9.99 17.56 16.42
CA THR A 82 -10.34 16.64 17.51
C THR A 82 -11.42 15.69 17.05
N TYR A 83 -11.14 14.40 17.08
CA TYR A 83 -12.14 13.33 17.09
C TYR A 83 -12.46 13.01 18.55
N SER A 84 -13.73 13.07 18.95
CA SER A 84 -14.17 12.69 20.30
C SER A 84 -15.35 11.73 20.28
N ARG A 85 -15.35 10.74 21.17
CA ARG A 85 -16.53 9.92 21.47
C ARG A 85 -16.54 9.44 22.92
N PRO A 86 -17.72 9.23 23.51
CA PRO A 86 -17.82 8.38 24.69
C PRO A 86 -17.35 6.96 24.37
N LEU A 87 -16.66 6.32 25.32
CA LEU A 87 -16.39 4.89 25.22
C LEU A 87 -17.71 4.11 25.11
N PRO A 88 -17.77 3.02 24.31
CA PRO A 88 -18.97 2.20 24.24
C PRO A 88 -19.37 1.68 25.65
N ALA A 89 -20.67 1.51 25.89
CA ALA A 89 -21.16 1.03 27.19
C ALA A 89 -20.54 -0.32 27.61
N GLU A 90 -20.21 -1.16 26.64
CA GLU A 90 -19.53 -2.44 26.85
C GLU A 90 -18.14 -2.29 27.49
N ALA A 91 -17.39 -1.23 27.15
CA ALA A 91 -16.13 -0.92 27.81
C ALA A 91 -16.33 -0.67 29.32
N SER A 92 -17.41 0.04 29.68
CA SER A 92 -17.72 0.29 31.09
C SER A 92 -18.00 -0.99 31.87
N VAL A 93 -18.68 -1.96 31.26
CA VAL A 93 -18.96 -3.26 31.89
C VAL A 93 -17.66 -4.02 32.10
N TRP A 94 -16.78 -4.06 31.10
CA TRP A 94 -15.52 -4.78 31.22
C TRP A 94 -14.58 -4.18 32.25
N LEU A 95 -14.52 -2.84 32.34
CA LEU A 95 -13.73 -2.13 33.36
C LEU A 95 -14.22 -2.44 34.79
N ASP A 96 -15.53 -2.60 34.99
CA ASP A 96 -16.09 -2.99 36.29
C ASP A 96 -15.81 -4.47 36.62
N GLU A 97 -15.86 -5.35 35.62
CA GLU A 97 -15.63 -6.79 35.79
C GLU A 97 -14.13 -7.13 35.95
N HIS A 98 -13.24 -6.31 35.38
CA HIS A 98 -11.80 -6.53 35.30
C HIS A 98 -11.00 -5.30 35.75
N PRO A 99 -11.14 -4.86 37.02
CA PRO A 99 -10.56 -3.60 37.50
C PRO A 99 -9.02 -3.60 37.60
N ASP A 100 -8.38 -4.77 37.53
CA ASP A 100 -6.93 -4.94 37.64
C ASP A 100 -6.24 -5.18 36.27
N ASP A 101 -7.00 -5.22 35.17
CA ASP A 101 -6.45 -5.47 33.84
C ASP A 101 -5.82 -4.20 33.24
N LEU A 102 -4.78 -4.40 32.43
CA LEU A 102 -4.19 -3.36 31.59
C LEU A 102 -5.22 -2.96 30.53
N VAL A 103 -5.40 -1.65 30.34
CA VAL A 103 -6.29 -1.10 29.31
C VAL A 103 -5.44 -0.36 28.28
N GLU A 104 -5.44 -0.81 27.04
CA GLU A 104 -4.70 -0.16 25.95
C GLU A 104 -5.64 0.31 24.84
N LEU A 105 -5.36 1.48 24.29
CA LEU A 105 -5.88 1.88 22.99
C LEU A 105 -4.86 1.52 21.92
N VAL A 106 -5.23 0.61 21.03
CA VAL A 106 -4.46 0.22 19.85
C VAL A 106 -5.02 0.95 18.64
N CYS A 107 -4.20 1.77 18.00
CA CYS A 107 -4.54 2.50 16.80
C CYS A 107 -3.67 2.00 15.63
N PRO A 108 -4.17 1.11 14.76
CA PRO A 108 -3.38 0.57 13.66
C PRO A 108 -2.98 1.63 12.61
N GLY A 109 -3.66 2.78 12.57
CA GLY A 109 -3.32 3.86 11.66
C GLY A 109 -3.85 5.23 12.10
N LEU A 110 -2.92 6.15 12.35
CA LEU A 110 -3.16 7.57 12.62
C LEU A 110 -2.33 8.40 11.64
N ASP A 111 -2.96 9.39 10.99
CA ASP A 111 -2.31 10.22 9.95
C ASP A 111 -2.30 11.70 10.38
N HIS A 112 -1.24 12.24 10.98
CA HIS A 112 0.09 11.67 11.18
C HIS A 112 0.68 11.92 12.58
N ALA A 113 0.31 13.02 13.24
CA ALA A 113 0.81 13.38 14.56
C ALA A 113 -0.28 14.02 15.40
N GLY A 114 -0.15 13.87 16.72
CA GLY A 114 -1.21 14.31 17.61
C GLY A 114 -1.06 13.85 19.06
N THR A 115 -2.19 13.93 19.77
CA THR A 115 -2.30 13.66 21.19
C THR A 115 -3.58 12.88 21.46
N VAL A 116 -3.50 11.90 22.35
CA VAL A 116 -4.66 11.14 22.85
C VAL A 116 -5.03 11.66 24.22
N LEU A 117 -6.33 11.83 24.45
CA LEU A 117 -6.89 12.28 25.71
C LEU A 117 -8.02 11.36 26.18
N VAL A 118 -8.14 11.21 27.50
CA VAL A 118 -9.28 10.61 28.19
C VAL A 118 -9.80 11.62 29.20
N ASP A 119 -11.08 11.99 29.10
CA ASP A 119 -11.72 12.96 30.00
C ASP A 119 -10.90 14.25 30.16
N GLU A 120 -10.39 14.78 29.03
CA GLU A 120 -9.55 15.98 28.96
C GLU A 120 -8.12 15.83 29.53
N ALA A 121 -7.74 14.66 30.06
CA ALA A 121 -6.38 14.36 30.48
C ALA A 121 -5.57 13.76 29.32
N VAL A 122 -4.36 14.29 29.08
CA VAL A 122 -3.43 13.74 28.09
C VAL A 122 -2.87 12.41 28.58
N VAL A 123 -2.99 11.37 27.74
CA VAL A 123 -2.48 10.02 28.01
C VAL A 123 -1.30 9.63 27.13
N GLY A 124 -1.12 10.30 25.98
CA GLY A 124 0.02 10.07 25.12
C GLY A 124 0.04 10.94 23.87
N THR A 125 1.18 10.93 23.19
CA THR A 125 1.42 11.64 21.92
C THR A 125 1.90 10.66 20.86
N PHE A 126 1.66 10.97 19.59
CA PHE A 126 2.11 10.16 18.47
C PHE A 126 2.60 11.01 17.31
N GLU A 127 3.45 10.41 16.48
CA GLU A 127 3.97 10.98 15.24
C GLU A 127 4.31 9.84 14.27
N GLY A 128 4.05 10.06 12.97
CA GLY A 128 4.26 9.08 11.90
C GLY A 128 3.00 8.31 11.52
N SER A 129 2.87 8.01 10.23
CA SER A 129 1.66 7.41 9.62
C SER A 129 1.80 5.94 9.23
N PHE A 130 3.01 5.37 9.31
CA PHE A 130 3.33 4.07 8.72
C PHE A 130 3.42 2.92 9.74
N THR A 131 3.34 3.23 11.03
CA THR A 131 3.39 2.24 12.13
C THR A 131 2.17 2.38 13.03
N PRO A 132 1.66 1.27 13.61
CA PRO A 132 0.64 1.33 14.64
C PRO A 132 1.09 2.10 15.88
N HIS A 133 0.14 2.68 16.61
CA HIS A 133 0.35 3.35 17.89
C HIS A 133 -0.42 2.64 19.01
N ARG A 134 0.16 2.55 20.21
CA ARG A 134 -0.48 1.98 21.41
C ARG A 134 -0.36 2.96 22.57
N PHE A 135 -1.43 3.08 23.37
CA PHE A 135 -1.48 3.97 24.53
C PHE A 135 -2.04 3.25 25.75
N ASP A 136 -1.33 3.29 26.86
CA ASP A 136 -1.84 2.81 28.15
C ASP A 136 -2.87 3.80 28.70
N LEU A 137 -4.09 3.32 28.88
CA LEU A 137 -5.24 4.08 29.37
C LEU A 137 -5.64 3.69 30.81
N THR A 138 -4.94 2.75 31.43
CA THR A 138 -5.35 2.03 32.65
C THR A 138 -5.77 2.98 33.78
N ASP A 139 -4.96 4.00 34.06
CA ASP A 139 -5.23 4.96 35.14
C ASP A 139 -6.20 6.09 34.73
N ALA A 140 -6.47 6.22 33.43
CA ALA A 140 -7.21 7.35 32.87
C ALA A 140 -8.70 7.04 32.65
N VAL A 141 -9.03 5.81 32.27
CA VAL A 141 -10.42 5.40 32.02
C VAL A 141 -11.15 5.02 33.30
N ARG A 142 -12.47 5.23 33.31
CA ARG A 142 -13.34 4.85 34.42
C ARG A 142 -14.61 4.20 33.91
N ALA A 143 -15.11 3.24 34.68
CA ALA A 143 -16.46 2.76 34.50
C ALA A 143 -17.46 3.92 34.68
N GLY A 144 -18.44 4.02 33.78
CA GLY A 144 -19.50 5.03 33.84
C GLY A 144 -19.42 6.20 32.86
N GLY A 145 -18.49 6.20 31.90
CA GLY A 145 -18.61 7.05 30.70
C GLY A 145 -17.44 7.98 30.36
N SER A 146 -16.20 7.49 30.44
CA SER A 146 -15.05 8.25 29.93
C SER A 146 -15.19 8.59 28.44
N THR A 147 -14.72 9.77 28.07
CA THR A 147 -14.67 10.25 26.68
C THR A 147 -13.25 10.12 26.16
N LEU A 148 -13.10 9.36 25.07
CA LEU A 148 -11.86 9.24 24.32
C LEU A 148 -11.80 10.36 23.28
N SER A 149 -10.67 11.05 23.22
CA SER A 149 -10.40 12.05 22.17
C SER A 149 -9.03 11.85 21.54
N ILE A 150 -8.97 11.98 20.22
CA ILE A 150 -7.73 12.00 19.44
C ILE A 150 -7.63 13.36 18.77
N VAL A 151 -6.58 14.11 19.10
CA VAL A 151 -6.31 15.44 18.55
C VAL A 151 -5.17 15.35 17.56
N PHE A 152 -5.44 15.67 16.31
CA PHE A 152 -4.42 15.83 15.28
C PHE A 152 -3.91 17.27 15.26
N THR A 153 -2.59 17.41 15.20
CA THR A 153 -1.90 18.69 15.00
C THR A 153 -1.74 18.98 13.51
N THR A 154 -1.24 20.17 13.17
CA THR A 154 -0.98 20.52 11.77
C THR A 154 -0.01 19.56 11.11
N VAL A 155 -0.29 19.25 9.85
CA VAL A 155 0.58 18.45 8.98
C VAL A 155 1.91 19.16 8.71
N PRO A 156 3.01 18.41 8.46
CA PRO A 156 4.30 19.01 8.18
C PRO A 156 4.30 19.68 6.81
N ASP A 157 5.28 20.56 6.58
CA ASP A 157 5.54 21.12 5.25
C ASP A 157 6.29 20.10 4.37
N GLY A 158 5.59 19.03 4.03
CA GLY A 158 6.15 17.88 3.33
C GLY A 158 6.44 18.13 1.86
N LEU A 159 7.29 17.28 1.29
CA LEU A 159 7.77 17.37 -0.08
C LEU A 159 7.06 16.34 -0.97
N GLY A 160 6.38 16.81 -2.02
CA GLY A 160 5.78 15.97 -3.07
C GLY A 160 6.75 15.65 -4.21
N GLN A 161 6.25 15.47 -5.44
CA GLN A 161 7.04 15.10 -6.61
C GLN A 161 8.21 16.07 -6.92
N ASN A 162 8.01 17.36 -6.65
CA ASN A 162 8.99 18.42 -6.88
C ASN A 162 9.64 18.84 -5.56
N GLY A 163 10.62 18.08 -5.09
CA GLY A 163 11.20 18.24 -3.76
C GLY A 163 12.65 17.78 -3.65
N TRP A 164 13.04 17.31 -2.47
CA TRP A 164 14.36 16.73 -2.20
C TRP A 164 14.17 15.50 -1.32
N SER A 165 14.45 14.31 -1.86
CA SER A 165 14.43 13.08 -1.08
C SER A 165 15.42 13.15 0.07
N SER A 166 16.52 13.90 -0.09
CA SER A 166 17.56 14.08 0.93
C SER A 166 17.10 14.86 2.17
N ARG A 167 15.91 15.45 2.13
CA ARG A 167 15.33 16.27 3.20
C ARG A 167 14.12 15.64 3.88
N ILE A 168 13.77 14.41 3.52
CA ILE A 168 12.65 13.71 4.16
C ILE A 168 12.98 13.52 5.65
N ARG A 169 12.07 13.99 6.51
CA ARG A 169 12.13 13.83 7.97
C ARG A 169 10.80 13.40 8.56
N ASP A 170 9.70 13.74 7.89
CA ASP A 170 8.36 13.39 8.36
C ASP A 170 7.84 12.13 7.66
N TRP A 171 7.40 11.15 8.45
CA TRP A 171 6.84 9.89 7.97
C TRP A 171 5.34 10.01 7.65
N LYS A 172 5.07 10.64 6.51
CA LYS A 172 3.73 10.85 5.96
C LYS A 172 3.73 10.62 4.44
N PRO A 173 2.66 10.04 3.86
CA PRO A 173 2.59 9.81 2.42
C PRO A 173 2.89 11.06 1.61
N ARG A 174 3.80 10.93 0.64
CA ARG A 174 4.39 12.07 -0.07
C ARG A 174 3.49 12.60 -1.18
N PHE A 175 2.72 11.72 -1.79
CA PHE A 175 1.79 12.07 -2.86
C PHE A 175 0.70 13.09 -2.43
N TYR A 176 0.40 13.17 -1.13
CA TYR A 176 -0.45 14.20 -0.54
C TYR A 176 -0.05 15.63 -0.91
N TYR A 177 1.25 15.88 -1.04
CA TYR A 177 1.81 17.20 -1.30
C TYR A 177 1.81 17.55 -2.80
N GLY A 178 1.19 16.71 -3.64
CA GLY A 178 1.11 16.84 -5.08
C GLY A 178 2.05 15.86 -5.79
N TRP A 179 1.53 15.23 -6.83
CA TRP A 179 2.27 14.31 -7.71
C TRP A 179 1.91 14.55 -9.18
N ASP A 180 2.56 13.84 -10.10
CA ASP A 180 2.28 13.96 -11.54
C ASP A 180 0.90 13.40 -11.98
N TRP A 181 0.18 12.73 -11.07
CA TRP A 181 -1.17 12.16 -11.24
C TRP A 181 -2.19 12.58 -10.17
N THR A 182 -1.83 13.49 -9.24
CA THR A 182 -2.78 14.03 -8.25
C THR A 182 -2.42 15.46 -7.83
N PRO A 183 -3.40 16.36 -7.63
CA PRO A 183 -3.14 17.64 -6.99
C PRO A 183 -2.76 17.46 -5.50
N ARG A 184 -2.36 18.57 -4.87
CA ARG A 184 -2.15 18.63 -3.41
C ARG A 184 -3.48 18.40 -2.70
N ILE A 185 -3.56 17.30 -1.95
CA ILE A 185 -4.66 16.97 -1.05
C ILE A 185 -4.02 16.26 0.15
N VAL A 186 -3.80 17.01 1.24
CA VAL A 186 -3.18 16.45 2.43
C VAL A 186 -4.27 15.92 3.38
N GLN A 187 -4.25 14.61 3.60
CA GLN A 187 -5.19 13.93 4.48
C GLN A 187 -4.82 14.15 5.97
N THR A 188 -5.84 14.16 6.83
CA THR A 188 -5.72 13.91 8.27
C THR A 188 -6.82 12.94 8.64
N ALA A 189 -6.50 11.82 9.27
CA ALA A 189 -7.43 10.71 9.41
C ALA A 189 -7.05 9.74 10.53
N ILE A 190 -8.06 9.01 10.99
CA ILE A 190 -7.89 7.70 11.63
C ILE A 190 -8.11 6.68 10.50
N THR A 191 -7.03 6.04 10.03
CA THR A 191 -7.03 5.28 8.77
C THR A 191 -7.39 3.80 8.93
N ALA A 192 -7.46 3.32 10.16
CA ALA A 192 -7.84 1.94 10.50
C ALA A 192 -8.63 1.89 11.81
N PRO A 193 -9.45 0.85 12.05
CA PRO A 193 -10.29 0.74 13.24
C PRO A 193 -9.45 0.82 14.54
N PRO A 194 -9.68 1.82 15.41
CA PRO A 194 -9.08 1.82 16.74
C PRO A 194 -9.75 0.76 17.62
N VAL A 195 -8.96 0.06 18.42
CA VAL A 195 -9.41 -1.03 19.30
C VAL A 195 -9.00 -0.75 20.74
N LEU A 196 -9.93 -0.90 21.67
CA LEU A 196 -9.64 -0.93 23.09
C LEU A 196 -9.37 -2.38 23.50
N GLU A 197 -8.17 -2.67 23.99
CA GLU A 197 -7.78 -3.98 24.50
C GLU A 197 -7.73 -3.96 26.02
N LEU A 198 -8.35 -4.95 26.66
CA LEU A 198 -8.28 -5.16 28.10
C LEU A 198 -7.73 -6.56 28.35
N GLY A 199 -6.76 -6.68 29.25
CA GLY A 199 -6.29 -8.00 29.66
C GLY A 199 -5.14 -7.95 30.65
N PRO A 200 -4.68 -9.12 31.12
CA PRO A 200 -3.59 -9.19 32.08
C PRO A 200 -2.28 -8.68 31.49
N VAL A 201 -1.50 -8.01 32.34
CA VAL A 201 -0.12 -7.61 32.05
C VAL A 201 0.71 -8.84 31.68
N GLY A 202 1.47 -8.75 30.59
CA GLY A 202 2.42 -9.80 30.16
C GLY A 202 1.80 -11.02 29.47
N ALA A 203 0.48 -11.06 29.27
CA ALA A 203 -0.20 -12.13 28.54
C ALA A 203 -0.81 -11.58 27.23
N SER A 204 0.05 -11.44 26.22
CA SER A 204 -0.30 -10.97 24.88
C SER A 204 0.41 -11.80 23.81
N LEU A 205 -0.24 -11.94 22.65
CA LEU A 205 0.30 -12.47 21.39
C LEU A 205 1.00 -11.38 20.54
N ASP A 206 1.08 -10.14 21.01
CA ASP A 206 1.85 -9.08 20.36
C ASP A 206 3.30 -9.51 20.07
N GLY A 207 3.83 -9.13 18.91
CA GLY A 207 5.16 -9.52 18.46
C GLY A 207 5.32 -11.00 18.09
N LEU A 208 4.26 -11.83 18.16
CA LEU A 208 4.27 -13.16 17.56
C LEU A 208 4.01 -13.04 16.06
N ARG A 209 5.02 -13.35 15.25
CA ARG A 209 4.92 -13.44 13.79
C ARG A 209 4.48 -14.82 13.38
N VAL A 210 3.64 -14.86 12.34
CA VAL A 210 3.18 -16.08 11.67
C VAL A 210 3.56 -15.99 10.21
N SER A 211 4.25 -16.98 9.68
CA SER A 211 4.54 -17.10 8.25
C SER A 211 4.33 -18.54 7.79
N ALA A 212 4.22 -18.73 6.47
CA ALA A 212 4.05 -20.05 5.88
C ALA A 212 4.99 -20.26 4.69
N GLY A 213 5.55 -21.45 4.60
CA GLY A 213 6.40 -21.88 3.49
C GLY A 213 6.05 -23.29 3.04
N TYR A 214 6.53 -23.70 1.87
CA TYR A 214 6.30 -25.03 1.32
C TYR A 214 7.60 -25.70 0.91
N ASP A 215 7.77 -26.94 1.34
CA ASP A 215 8.87 -27.82 0.97
C ASP A 215 8.40 -28.72 -0.18
N THR A 216 8.83 -28.40 -1.40
CA THR A 216 8.40 -29.08 -2.63
C THR A 216 8.83 -30.55 -2.66
N ASP A 217 10.03 -30.86 -2.16
CA ASP A 217 10.57 -32.23 -2.18
C ASP A 217 9.85 -33.13 -1.17
N ALA A 218 9.58 -32.61 0.03
CA ALA A 218 8.86 -33.34 1.08
C ALA A 218 7.33 -33.33 0.89
N ARG A 219 6.79 -32.42 0.06
CA ARG A 219 5.36 -32.11 -0.06
C ARG A 219 4.71 -31.73 1.26
N VAL A 220 5.37 -30.86 2.01
CA VAL A 220 4.94 -30.43 3.35
C VAL A 220 4.88 -28.91 3.40
N GLY A 221 3.74 -28.37 3.84
CA GLY A 221 3.62 -26.98 4.27
C GLY A 221 4.14 -26.81 5.68
N ARG A 222 4.78 -25.68 5.98
CA ARG A 222 5.25 -25.33 7.33
C ARG A 222 4.69 -23.98 7.74
N VAL A 223 4.04 -23.95 8.89
CA VAL A 223 3.65 -22.70 9.57
C VAL A 223 4.69 -22.42 10.63
N HIS A 224 5.34 -21.27 10.52
CA HIS A 224 6.36 -20.77 11.44
C HIS A 224 5.72 -19.77 12.39
N LEU A 225 5.94 -19.96 13.69
CA LEU A 225 5.57 -19.02 14.74
C LEU A 225 6.84 -18.55 15.43
N GLU A 226 7.13 -17.26 15.35
CA GLU A 226 8.38 -16.69 15.85
C GLU A 226 8.10 -15.42 16.64
N ARG A 227 8.85 -15.19 17.72
CA ARG A 227 8.72 -14.01 18.57
C ARG A 227 10.09 -13.40 18.83
N ASP A 228 10.18 -12.08 18.70
CA ASP A 228 11.40 -11.35 19.06
C ASP A 228 11.56 -11.25 20.57
N GLY A 229 12.76 -11.59 21.06
CA GLY A 229 13.12 -11.47 22.49
C GLY A 229 12.40 -12.49 23.38
N GLY A 230 13.12 -13.55 23.78
CA GLY A 230 12.59 -14.57 24.70
C GLY A 230 12.63 -14.19 26.20
N ASP A 231 13.16 -13.01 26.53
CA ASP A 231 13.34 -12.58 27.91
C ASP A 231 12.02 -12.04 28.47
N GLY A 232 11.48 -12.70 29.50
CA GLY A 232 10.28 -12.27 30.22
C GLY A 232 8.98 -12.99 29.86
N ILE A 233 9.02 -13.97 28.95
CA ILE A 233 7.87 -14.84 28.70
C ILE A 233 7.81 -15.89 29.81
N ASP A 234 6.66 -15.96 30.48
CA ASP A 234 6.42 -16.99 31.50
C ASP A 234 6.51 -18.39 30.86
N PRO A 235 7.46 -19.25 31.31
CA PRO A 235 7.66 -20.58 30.76
C PRO A 235 6.48 -21.52 31.01
N GLU A 236 5.53 -21.13 31.86
CA GLU A 236 4.30 -21.89 32.11
C GLU A 236 3.20 -21.63 31.06
N LEU A 237 3.43 -20.71 30.11
CA LEU A 237 2.51 -20.41 29.01
C LEU A 237 2.75 -21.31 27.79
N TRP A 238 1.67 -21.64 27.10
CA TRP A 238 1.69 -22.52 25.91
C TRP A 238 0.92 -21.88 24.75
N LEU A 239 1.32 -22.21 23.53
CA LEU A 239 0.53 -21.90 22.34
C LEU A 239 -0.25 -23.14 21.92
N ASP A 240 -1.56 -23.00 21.74
CA ASP A 240 -2.40 -23.97 21.03
C ASP A 240 -2.65 -23.45 19.62
N VAL A 241 -2.14 -24.16 18.62
CA VAL A 241 -2.13 -23.75 17.22
C VAL A 241 -3.00 -24.70 16.42
N THR A 242 -3.93 -24.15 15.65
CA THR A 242 -4.76 -24.89 14.70
C THR A 242 -4.60 -24.28 13.31
N VAL A 243 -4.40 -25.12 12.30
CA VAL A 243 -4.41 -24.74 10.89
C VAL A 243 -5.59 -25.44 10.23
N SER A 244 -6.43 -24.68 9.54
CA SER A 244 -7.62 -25.21 8.86
C SER A 244 -7.79 -24.59 7.49
N ALA A 245 -8.19 -25.39 6.50
CA ALA A 245 -8.46 -24.89 5.16
C ALA A 245 -9.65 -23.91 5.16
N VAL A 246 -9.54 -22.83 4.39
CA VAL A 246 -10.62 -21.86 4.17
C VAL A 246 -11.34 -22.21 2.89
N GLU A 247 -12.67 -22.23 2.91
CA GLU A 247 -13.45 -22.38 1.68
C GLU A 247 -13.26 -21.13 0.81
N THR A 248 -12.73 -21.32 -0.39
CA THR A 248 -12.59 -20.26 -1.39
C THR A 248 -13.61 -20.45 -2.50
N VAL A 249 -14.17 -19.35 -3.01
CA VAL A 249 -15.13 -19.40 -4.12
C VAL A 249 -14.37 -19.76 -5.39
N PRO A 250 -14.70 -20.86 -6.09
CA PRO A 250 -14.05 -21.23 -7.34
C PRO A 250 -14.33 -20.20 -8.44
N VAL A 251 -13.38 -20.03 -9.36
CA VAL A 251 -13.51 -19.15 -10.54
C VAL A 251 -14.43 -19.80 -11.60
N GLU A 252 -14.40 -21.12 -11.75
CA GLU A 252 -15.34 -21.91 -12.58
C GLU A 252 -15.55 -23.33 -11.99
N GLY A 253 -16.79 -23.72 -11.66
CA GLY A 253 -17.13 -25.11 -11.26
C GLY A 253 -16.96 -25.47 -9.78
N GLU A 254 -17.39 -26.67 -9.40
CA GLU A 254 -17.57 -27.12 -8.00
C GLU A 254 -16.31 -27.02 -7.13
N SER A 255 -16.46 -26.48 -5.92
CA SER A 255 -15.43 -26.46 -4.88
C SER A 255 -15.14 -27.88 -4.38
N THR A 256 -13.87 -28.31 -4.40
CA THR A 256 -13.41 -29.43 -3.59
C THR A 256 -12.69 -28.90 -2.36
N PRO A 257 -13.28 -28.94 -1.16
CA PRO A 257 -12.55 -28.64 0.07
C PRO A 257 -11.53 -29.76 0.30
N ALA A 258 -10.25 -29.44 0.28
CA ALA A 258 -9.23 -30.30 0.86
C ALA A 258 -9.21 -30.03 2.37
N SER A 259 -9.66 -30.99 3.19
CA SER A 259 -9.60 -30.88 4.65
C SER A 259 -8.20 -31.18 5.17
N ALA A 260 -7.22 -30.31 4.86
CA ALA A 260 -5.96 -30.33 5.61
C ALA A 260 -6.17 -29.54 6.91
N ALA A 261 -6.17 -30.27 8.02
CA ALA A 261 -6.23 -29.72 9.37
C ALA A 261 -5.02 -30.24 10.16
N ALA A 262 -4.28 -29.32 10.78
CA ALA A 262 -3.14 -29.63 11.64
C ALA A 262 -3.27 -28.90 12.97
N THR A 263 -2.80 -29.51 14.05
CA THR A 263 -2.83 -28.90 15.39
C THR A 263 -1.53 -29.18 16.12
N ALA A 264 -1.03 -28.22 16.88
CA ALA A 264 0.13 -28.41 17.75
C ALA A 264 0.02 -27.61 19.04
N ARG A 265 0.67 -28.13 20.08
CA ARG A 265 0.97 -27.39 21.31
C ARG A 265 2.44 -27.05 21.34
N LEU A 266 2.76 -25.77 21.40
CA LEU A 266 4.12 -25.25 21.37
C LEU A 266 4.44 -24.49 22.66
N GLY A 267 5.73 -24.27 22.91
CA GLY A 267 6.14 -23.31 23.92
C GLY A 267 5.76 -21.89 23.50
N SER A 268 5.65 -20.98 24.47
CA SER A 268 5.29 -19.58 24.27
C SER A 268 6.29 -18.78 23.41
N ALA A 269 7.51 -19.30 23.19
CA ALA A 269 8.50 -18.75 22.27
C ALA A 269 8.23 -19.05 20.78
N GLY A 270 7.24 -19.90 20.46
CA GLY A 270 6.93 -20.29 19.09
C GLY A 270 7.51 -21.64 18.68
N GLY A 271 7.48 -21.93 17.38
CA GLY A 271 7.88 -23.19 16.79
C GLY A 271 7.33 -23.40 15.38
N VAL A 272 7.45 -24.62 14.87
CA VAL A 272 7.01 -24.97 13.51
C VAL A 272 5.93 -26.05 13.57
N LEU A 273 4.84 -25.84 12.83
CA LEU A 273 3.78 -26.82 12.62
C LEU A 273 3.80 -27.27 11.15
N GLU A 274 3.93 -28.58 10.93
CA GLU A 274 3.88 -29.17 9.60
C GLU A 274 2.44 -29.51 9.19
N VAL A 275 2.11 -29.18 7.95
CA VAL A 275 0.84 -29.49 7.28
C VAL A 275 1.14 -30.42 6.10
N PRO A 276 0.82 -31.73 6.20
CA PRO A 276 1.08 -32.68 5.13
C PRO A 276 0.20 -32.44 3.90
N ASP A 277 0.80 -32.49 2.71
CA ASP A 277 0.12 -32.44 1.41
C ASP A 277 -0.93 -31.30 1.28
N PRO A 278 -0.56 -30.03 1.58
CA PRO A 278 -1.51 -28.93 1.50
C PRO A 278 -1.84 -28.58 0.05
N ALA A 279 -3.05 -28.04 -0.17
CA ALA A 279 -3.36 -27.34 -1.41
C ALA A 279 -2.51 -26.06 -1.49
N LEU A 280 -1.82 -25.87 -2.60
CA LEU A 280 -0.89 -24.75 -2.75
C LEU A 280 -1.61 -23.45 -3.13
N TRP A 281 -1.04 -22.33 -2.67
CA TRP A 281 -1.33 -21.04 -3.26
C TRP A 281 -0.70 -20.95 -4.66
N GLN A 282 -1.41 -20.30 -5.58
CA GLN A 282 -1.16 -20.27 -7.01
C GLN A 282 -1.38 -18.85 -7.54
N VAL A 283 -0.53 -18.43 -8.48
CA VAL A 283 -0.78 -17.24 -9.29
C VAL A 283 -1.79 -17.60 -10.37
N ARG A 284 -2.82 -16.75 -10.57
CA ARG A 284 -3.91 -17.03 -11.54
C ARG A 284 -4.61 -18.38 -11.29
N PRO A 285 -5.24 -18.57 -10.12
CA PRO A 285 -5.89 -19.82 -9.78
C PRO A 285 -7.00 -20.18 -10.77
N LYS A 286 -7.01 -21.42 -11.26
CA LYS A 286 -8.14 -21.96 -12.03
C LYS A 286 -9.24 -22.54 -11.15
N ASN A 287 -8.82 -23.27 -10.10
CA ASN A 287 -9.70 -24.13 -9.30
C ASN A 287 -9.84 -23.61 -7.85
N GLY A 288 -9.90 -22.28 -7.68
CA GLY A 288 -9.86 -21.64 -6.36
C GLY A 288 -8.45 -21.59 -5.75
N GLN A 289 -8.35 -21.10 -4.52
CA GLN A 289 -7.09 -20.77 -3.87
C GLN A 289 -6.84 -21.65 -2.63
N GLY A 290 -5.63 -22.22 -2.51
CA GLY A 290 -5.20 -22.94 -1.31
C GLY A 290 -4.86 -21.99 -0.15
N LEU A 291 -5.88 -21.53 0.56
CA LEU A 291 -5.76 -20.66 1.73
C LEU A 291 -6.17 -21.37 3.02
N TYR A 292 -5.53 -20.98 4.12
CA TYR A 292 -5.68 -21.59 5.43
C TYR A 292 -5.80 -20.52 6.53
N GLU A 293 -6.65 -20.75 7.52
CA GLU A 293 -6.66 -19.99 8.77
C GLU A 293 -5.72 -20.67 9.77
N VAL A 294 -4.75 -19.90 10.28
CA VAL A 294 -3.94 -20.22 11.45
C VAL A 294 -4.55 -19.51 12.64
N LEU A 295 -5.07 -20.30 13.57
CA LEU A 295 -5.58 -19.86 14.86
C LEU A 295 -4.55 -20.19 15.94
N VAL A 296 -4.06 -19.17 16.64
CA VAL A 296 -3.11 -19.31 17.74
C VAL A 296 -3.78 -18.82 19.01
N ARG A 297 -3.78 -19.65 20.06
CA ARG A 297 -4.26 -19.30 21.39
C ARG A 297 -3.12 -19.36 22.39
N LEU A 298 -2.92 -18.27 23.13
CA LEU A 298 -2.03 -18.25 24.29
C LEU A 298 -2.78 -18.83 25.49
N LEU A 299 -2.24 -19.87 26.12
CA LEU A 299 -2.87 -20.58 27.22
C LEU A 299 -2.06 -20.45 28.52
N ALA A 300 -2.76 -20.24 29.62
CA ALA A 300 -2.23 -20.44 30.97
C ALA A 300 -2.01 -21.93 31.29
N ALA A 301 -1.29 -22.21 32.38
CA ALA A 301 -1.04 -23.58 32.86
C ALA A 301 -2.32 -24.38 33.15
N ASP A 302 -3.40 -23.70 33.57
CA ASP A 302 -4.70 -24.30 33.85
C ASP A 302 -5.59 -24.50 32.60
N GLY A 303 -5.10 -24.08 31.42
CA GLY A 303 -5.81 -24.17 30.14
C GLY A 303 -6.69 -22.96 29.80
N THR A 304 -6.69 -21.91 30.61
CA THR A 304 -7.40 -20.66 30.30
C THR A 304 -6.80 -19.98 29.06
N VAL A 305 -7.65 -19.54 28.12
CA VAL A 305 -7.21 -18.76 26.95
C VAL A 305 -6.96 -17.32 27.38
N LEU A 306 -5.70 -16.89 27.29
CA LEU A 306 -5.24 -15.56 27.66
C LEU A 306 -5.33 -14.58 26.50
N ASP A 307 -5.07 -15.05 25.28
CA ASP A 307 -5.12 -14.24 24.06
C ASP A 307 -5.32 -15.13 22.83
N GLU A 308 -5.82 -14.56 21.74
CA GLU A 308 -6.10 -15.21 20.46
C GLU A 308 -5.58 -14.37 19.29
N LEU A 309 -4.90 -15.02 18.33
CA LEU A 309 -4.40 -14.44 17.09
C LEU A 309 -4.89 -15.29 15.91
N ARG A 310 -5.43 -14.63 14.89
CA ARG A 310 -5.84 -15.27 13.63
C ARG A 310 -5.05 -14.70 12.47
N ARG A 311 -4.56 -15.57 11.60
CA ARG A 311 -3.86 -15.19 10.37
C ARG A 311 -4.27 -16.09 9.22
N ARG A 312 -4.47 -15.49 8.05
CA ARG A 312 -4.65 -16.25 6.82
C ARG A 312 -3.30 -16.46 6.15
N VAL A 313 -3.03 -17.69 5.74
CA VAL A 313 -1.78 -18.08 5.07
C VAL A 313 -2.07 -18.90 3.82
N GLY A 314 -1.07 -19.03 2.95
CA GLY A 314 -1.09 -19.97 1.82
C GLY A 314 0.28 -20.61 1.66
N PHE A 315 0.30 -21.89 1.30
CA PHE A 315 1.55 -22.63 1.12
C PHE A 315 2.01 -22.53 -0.32
N ARG A 316 3.22 -22.01 -0.54
CA ARG A 316 3.86 -21.98 -1.87
C ARG A 316 5.36 -22.02 -1.75
N GLU A 317 6.00 -22.48 -2.81
CA GLU A 317 7.42 -22.21 -3.04
C GLU A 317 7.53 -20.95 -3.93
N LEU A 318 8.36 -19.99 -3.51
CA LEU A 318 8.74 -18.84 -4.33
C LEU A 318 10.27 -18.81 -4.45
N ARG A 319 10.77 -18.82 -5.68
CA ARG A 319 12.19 -18.66 -5.96
C ARG A 319 12.41 -17.52 -6.95
N TRP A 320 13.60 -16.93 -6.85
CA TRP A 320 14.07 -15.87 -7.72
C TRP A 320 15.35 -16.33 -8.41
N GLU A 321 15.28 -16.47 -9.73
CA GLU A 321 16.36 -16.95 -10.58
C GLU A 321 16.87 -15.84 -11.50
N ALA A 322 18.10 -15.97 -11.99
CA ALA A 322 18.61 -15.08 -13.02
C ALA A 322 17.84 -15.32 -14.33
N THR A 323 17.46 -14.25 -15.03
CA THR A 323 16.95 -14.37 -16.40
C THR A 323 18.04 -14.91 -17.32
N SER A 324 17.67 -15.56 -18.43
CA SER A 324 18.65 -16.15 -19.36
C SER A 324 19.61 -15.16 -20.01
N ALA A 325 19.27 -13.87 -20.02
CA ALA A 325 20.09 -12.80 -20.56
C ALA A 325 20.72 -11.90 -19.47
N ALA A 326 20.53 -12.24 -18.18
CA ALA A 326 21.03 -11.41 -17.08
C ALA A 326 22.56 -11.34 -17.06
N PRO A 327 23.13 -10.13 -17.02
CA PRO A 327 24.51 -9.94 -16.57
C PRO A 327 24.69 -10.49 -15.16
N ALA A 328 25.90 -10.97 -14.82
CA ALA A 328 26.17 -11.56 -13.51
C ALA A 328 25.96 -10.61 -12.31
N ALA A 329 25.99 -9.30 -12.55
CA ALA A 329 25.76 -8.27 -11.54
C ALA A 329 24.28 -7.89 -11.36
N ALA A 330 23.39 -8.39 -12.23
CA ALA A 330 21.97 -8.10 -12.15
C ALA A 330 21.29 -8.90 -11.06
N ASP A 331 20.28 -8.30 -10.42
CA ASP A 331 19.41 -9.04 -9.52
C ASP A 331 18.66 -10.17 -10.25
N HIS A 332 18.28 -11.18 -9.48
CA HIS A 332 17.52 -12.32 -9.97
C HIS A 332 16.06 -11.96 -10.16
N TRP A 333 15.65 -11.69 -11.41
CA TRP A 333 14.30 -11.22 -11.72
C TRP A 333 13.31 -12.28 -12.19
N LEU A 334 13.77 -13.49 -12.55
CA LEU A 334 12.86 -14.55 -12.98
C LEU A 334 12.13 -15.13 -11.75
N CYS A 335 10.85 -14.78 -11.61
CA CYS A 335 9.98 -15.28 -10.55
C CYS A 335 9.53 -16.71 -10.89
N VAL A 336 9.74 -17.64 -9.96
CA VAL A 336 9.32 -19.06 -10.10
C VAL A 336 8.43 -19.41 -8.91
N VAL A 337 7.18 -19.76 -9.19
CA VAL A 337 6.19 -20.15 -8.17
C VAL A 337 5.84 -21.62 -8.35
N ASN A 338 6.02 -22.42 -7.30
CA ASN A 338 5.76 -23.87 -7.30
C ASN A 338 6.46 -24.62 -8.46
N GLY A 339 7.66 -24.17 -8.84
CA GLY A 339 8.44 -24.72 -9.95
C GLY A 339 8.11 -24.16 -11.34
N SER A 340 7.08 -23.32 -11.48
CA SER A 340 6.67 -22.73 -12.75
C SER A 340 7.09 -21.25 -12.86
N PRO A 341 7.79 -20.84 -13.93
CA PRO A 341 8.20 -19.44 -14.11
C PRO A 341 6.99 -18.56 -14.46
N VAL A 342 6.88 -17.41 -13.81
CA VAL A 342 5.78 -16.45 -13.96
C VAL A 342 6.31 -15.18 -14.62
N PHE A 343 5.73 -14.81 -15.77
CA PHE A 343 5.94 -13.48 -16.32
C PHE A 343 5.28 -12.44 -15.43
N LEU A 344 6.03 -11.42 -15.02
CA LEU A 344 5.54 -10.32 -14.19
C LEU A 344 4.81 -9.29 -15.07
N ALA A 345 3.60 -9.65 -15.52
CA ALA A 345 2.65 -8.72 -16.12
C ALA A 345 2.09 -7.85 -15.00
N GLY A 346 2.62 -6.64 -14.84
CA GLY A 346 2.39 -5.84 -13.65
C GLY A 346 1.75 -4.49 -13.88
N VAL A 347 1.23 -3.93 -12.79
CA VAL A 347 0.87 -2.51 -12.68
C VAL A 347 1.47 -1.92 -11.41
N ASN A 348 1.78 -0.64 -11.47
CA ASN A 348 2.11 0.16 -10.29
C ASN A 348 0.81 0.63 -9.63
N TRP A 349 0.64 0.22 -8.38
CA TRP A 349 -0.48 0.56 -7.52
C TRP A 349 -0.14 1.80 -6.70
N VAL A 350 -0.99 2.80 -6.88
CA VAL A 350 -1.07 4.01 -6.06
C VAL A 350 -2.35 3.94 -5.22
N PRO A 351 -2.48 4.72 -4.14
CA PRO A 351 -3.71 4.74 -3.36
C PRO A 351 -4.92 5.07 -4.23
N ILE A 352 -6.05 4.42 -3.98
CA ILE A 352 -7.27 4.59 -4.79
C ILE A 352 -7.76 6.04 -4.81
N ARG A 353 -7.56 6.78 -3.72
CA ARG A 353 -7.84 8.21 -3.58
C ARG A 353 -6.75 8.89 -2.74
N PRO A 354 -6.64 10.23 -2.77
CA PRO A 354 -5.75 10.96 -1.86
C PRO A 354 -6.26 10.88 -0.43
N ASP A 355 -7.57 11.01 -0.22
CA ASP A 355 -8.19 10.69 1.07
C ASP A 355 -8.48 9.17 1.16
N PHE A 356 -7.43 8.34 1.17
CA PHE A 356 -7.55 6.87 1.15
C PHE A 356 -8.26 6.29 2.38
N ALA A 357 -8.33 7.03 3.49
CA ALA A 357 -9.07 6.60 4.68
C ALA A 357 -10.58 6.45 4.40
N ASP A 358 -11.09 7.14 3.36
CA ASP A 358 -12.50 7.10 2.97
C ASP A 358 -12.79 6.04 1.88
N VAL A 359 -11.80 5.23 1.51
CA VAL A 359 -11.93 4.20 0.47
C VAL A 359 -12.54 2.94 1.07
N GLY A 360 -13.68 2.52 0.52
CA GLY A 360 -14.36 1.29 0.91
C GLY A 360 -13.78 0.04 0.25
N ASP A 361 -14.02 -1.12 0.86
CA ASP A 361 -13.48 -2.42 0.43
C ASP A 361 -13.91 -2.81 -1.00
N GLU A 362 -15.10 -2.39 -1.42
CA GLU A 362 -15.60 -2.66 -2.78
C GLU A 362 -14.77 -1.94 -3.86
N GLU A 363 -14.17 -0.81 -3.54
CA GLU A 363 -13.31 -0.07 -4.49
C GLU A 363 -11.97 -0.80 -4.70
N TYR A 364 -11.44 -1.45 -3.66
CA TYR A 364 -10.30 -2.36 -3.78
C TYR A 364 -10.68 -3.59 -4.59
N ARG A 365 -11.81 -4.24 -4.26
CA ARG A 365 -12.31 -5.42 -4.97
C ARG A 365 -12.50 -5.13 -6.45
N THR A 366 -13.14 -4.01 -6.81
CA THR A 366 -13.37 -3.59 -8.20
C THR A 366 -12.05 -3.53 -8.99
N ARG A 367 -11.04 -2.84 -8.47
CA ARG A 367 -9.75 -2.63 -9.16
C ARG A 367 -8.93 -3.91 -9.27
N LEU A 368 -8.78 -4.65 -8.17
CA LEU A 368 -8.00 -5.88 -8.16
C LEU A 368 -8.64 -6.98 -9.01
N THR A 369 -9.97 -7.08 -8.99
CA THR A 369 -10.76 -7.94 -9.89
C THR A 369 -10.51 -7.58 -11.35
N ALA A 370 -10.54 -6.29 -11.70
CA ALA A 370 -10.24 -5.84 -13.05
C ALA A 370 -8.82 -6.24 -13.49
N TYR A 371 -7.80 -6.07 -12.64
CA TYR A 371 -6.44 -6.49 -12.99
C TYR A 371 -6.31 -8.00 -13.18
N ARG A 372 -6.92 -8.81 -12.29
CA ARG A 372 -6.97 -10.26 -12.45
C ARG A 372 -7.56 -10.63 -13.82
N ASP A 373 -8.74 -10.09 -14.13
CA ASP A 373 -9.50 -10.36 -15.36
C ASP A 373 -8.73 -9.93 -16.61
N LEU A 374 -7.98 -8.85 -16.51
CA LEU A 374 -7.12 -8.31 -17.56
C LEU A 374 -5.78 -9.03 -17.71
N GLY A 375 -5.50 -10.14 -17.02
CA GLY A 375 -4.25 -10.85 -17.31
C GLY A 375 -3.03 -10.47 -16.44
N PHE A 376 -3.16 -9.53 -15.51
CA PHE A 376 -2.06 -9.12 -14.63
C PHE A 376 -1.73 -10.17 -13.55
N THR A 377 -0.46 -10.30 -13.22
CA THR A 377 0.07 -11.24 -12.22
C THR A 377 0.76 -10.53 -11.06
N LEU A 378 1.12 -9.26 -11.21
CA LEU A 378 1.87 -8.49 -10.22
C LEU A 378 1.21 -7.13 -9.96
N ILE A 379 1.13 -6.77 -8.69
CA ILE A 379 0.80 -5.43 -8.22
C ILE A 379 2.03 -4.88 -7.46
N ARG A 380 2.65 -3.82 -7.96
CA ARG A 380 3.74 -3.11 -7.26
C ARG A 380 3.16 -1.95 -6.47
N VAL A 381 3.12 -2.06 -5.15
CA VAL A 381 2.67 -0.99 -4.24
C VAL A 381 3.78 0.06 -4.17
N TRP A 382 3.54 1.22 -4.75
CA TRP A 382 4.54 2.26 -4.99
C TRP A 382 4.94 3.02 -3.70
N GLY A 383 6.23 3.29 -3.57
CA GLY A 383 6.86 3.76 -2.33
C GLY A 383 6.62 5.20 -1.92
N GLY A 384 6.02 6.08 -2.73
CA GLY A 384 5.66 7.42 -2.21
C GLY A 384 4.32 7.47 -1.48
N ALA A 385 3.66 6.33 -1.32
CA ALA A 385 2.55 6.11 -0.42
C ALA A 385 3.01 5.31 0.81
N GLY A 386 2.44 4.14 1.07
CA GLY A 386 2.79 3.23 2.16
C GLY A 386 2.17 1.85 1.95
N ALA A 387 2.22 1.00 2.98
CA ALA A 387 1.48 -0.25 2.99
C ALA A 387 -0.03 0.04 2.90
N GLU A 388 -0.73 -0.75 2.10
CA GLU A 388 -2.17 -0.65 1.93
C GLU A 388 -2.93 -1.20 3.14
N ARG A 389 -4.26 -1.06 3.11
CA ARG A 389 -5.15 -1.70 4.09
C ARG A 389 -5.08 -3.24 3.94
N GLU A 390 -5.30 -3.96 5.04
CA GLU A 390 -5.33 -5.44 5.07
C GLU A 390 -6.15 -6.06 3.93
N VAL A 391 -7.33 -5.50 3.65
CA VAL A 391 -8.24 -5.96 2.59
C VAL A 391 -7.57 -6.01 1.20
N PHE A 392 -6.60 -5.15 0.92
CA PHE A 392 -5.85 -5.19 -0.34
C PHE A 392 -5.06 -6.50 -0.47
N TYR A 393 -4.33 -6.88 0.57
CA TYR A 393 -3.49 -8.07 0.56
C TYR A 393 -4.33 -9.35 0.63
N GLU A 394 -5.41 -9.36 1.43
CA GLU A 394 -6.36 -10.48 1.45
C GLU A 394 -6.98 -10.71 0.06
N LEU A 395 -7.35 -9.64 -0.65
CA LEU A 395 -7.85 -9.73 -2.02
C LEU A 395 -6.75 -10.22 -2.98
N CYS A 396 -5.50 -9.76 -2.84
CA CYS A 396 -4.40 -10.27 -3.66
C CYS A 396 -4.13 -11.76 -3.41
N ASP A 397 -4.24 -12.22 -2.16
CA ASP A 397 -4.16 -13.63 -1.79
C ASP A 397 -5.27 -14.44 -2.45
N GLU A 398 -6.52 -13.96 -2.38
CA GLU A 398 -7.69 -14.63 -2.97
C GLU A 398 -7.66 -14.66 -4.50
N LEU A 399 -7.18 -13.58 -5.13
CA LEU A 399 -7.17 -13.41 -6.58
C LEU A 399 -5.92 -14.00 -7.25
N GLY A 400 -4.93 -14.45 -6.46
CA GLY A 400 -3.66 -14.97 -6.96
C GLY A 400 -2.82 -13.90 -7.67
N LEU A 401 -2.76 -12.70 -7.09
CA LEU A 401 -1.95 -11.57 -7.56
C LEU A 401 -0.70 -11.47 -6.67
N LEU A 402 0.49 -11.47 -7.26
CA LEU A 402 1.73 -11.22 -6.53
C LEU A 402 1.79 -9.75 -6.11
N VAL A 403 2.36 -9.49 -4.93
CA VAL A 403 2.56 -8.14 -4.40
C VAL A 403 4.05 -7.85 -4.27
N TRP A 404 4.50 -6.76 -4.88
CA TRP A 404 5.78 -6.13 -4.56
C TRP A 404 5.48 -4.93 -3.66
N GLN A 405 5.85 -5.01 -2.38
CA GLN A 405 5.64 -3.93 -1.42
C GLN A 405 6.89 -3.06 -1.29
N GLU A 406 6.80 -1.78 -1.66
CA GLU A 406 7.86 -0.82 -1.36
C GLU A 406 7.71 -0.23 0.05
N LEU A 407 8.85 0.07 0.68
CA LEU A 407 8.91 0.96 1.83
C LEU A 407 8.54 2.39 1.41
N PRO A 408 8.09 3.24 2.35
CA PRO A 408 7.52 4.55 2.02
C PRO A 408 8.58 5.61 1.65
N LEU A 409 9.41 5.30 0.65
CA LEU A 409 10.39 6.18 0.03
C LEU A 409 10.11 6.34 -1.47
N SER A 410 10.31 7.56 -1.97
CA SER A 410 10.25 7.86 -3.40
C SER A 410 11.23 8.96 -3.81
N SER A 411 11.49 9.05 -5.11
CA SER A 411 12.18 10.17 -5.78
C SER A 411 11.50 11.52 -5.51
N SER A 412 12.22 12.62 -5.70
CA SER A 412 11.67 13.96 -5.51
C SER A 412 12.07 14.93 -6.60
N GLY A 413 12.28 14.51 -7.84
CA GLY A 413 12.55 15.45 -8.93
C GLY A 413 13.90 16.16 -8.82
N LEU A 414 14.10 17.10 -7.88
CA LEU A 414 15.34 17.88 -7.73
C LEU A 414 16.49 17.06 -7.15
N ASP A 415 16.21 16.13 -6.23
CA ASP A 415 17.11 15.02 -5.90
C ASP A 415 16.33 13.78 -5.45
N ASN A 416 16.97 12.63 -5.50
CA ASN A 416 16.34 11.33 -5.26
C ASN A 416 17.10 10.46 -4.25
N GLU A 417 18.11 10.99 -3.55
CA GLU A 417 18.87 10.23 -2.55
C GLU A 417 18.28 10.51 -1.15
N PRO A 418 17.84 9.49 -0.38
CA PRO A 418 17.29 9.70 0.96
C PRO A 418 18.39 10.11 1.97
N PRO A 419 18.02 10.58 3.18
CA PRO A 419 19.00 10.85 4.23
C PRO A 419 19.78 9.59 4.63
N ALA A 420 21.06 9.78 4.95
CA ALA A 420 21.99 8.71 5.28
C ALA A 420 22.37 8.65 6.77
N ASP A 421 21.77 9.50 7.61
CA ASP A 421 22.07 9.54 9.05
C ASP A 421 21.38 8.41 9.83
N ASP A 422 21.98 8.07 10.98
CA ASP A 422 21.55 6.95 11.83
C ASP A 422 20.11 7.08 12.33
N VAL A 423 19.62 8.32 12.52
CA VAL A 423 18.24 8.55 12.98
C VAL A 423 17.26 8.11 11.89
N PHE A 424 17.44 8.61 10.67
CA PHE A 424 16.59 8.22 9.54
C PHE A 424 16.68 6.72 9.24
N ALA A 425 17.88 6.14 9.32
CA ALA A 425 18.08 4.71 9.13
C ALA A 425 17.33 3.87 10.18
N ALA A 426 17.35 4.28 11.46
CA ALA A 426 16.63 3.60 12.53
C ALA A 426 15.10 3.70 12.38
N GLU A 427 14.60 4.87 11.99
CA GLU A 427 13.16 5.07 11.74
C GLU A 427 12.66 4.23 10.56
N LEU A 428 13.40 4.22 9.45
CA LEU A 428 13.06 3.38 8.29
C LEU A 428 13.11 1.89 8.62
N ALA A 429 14.09 1.46 9.42
CA ALA A 429 14.17 0.09 9.90
C ALA A 429 12.96 -0.28 10.77
N ALA A 430 12.50 0.61 11.65
CA ALA A 430 11.30 0.39 12.46
C ALA A 430 10.02 0.26 11.59
N ILE A 431 9.89 1.08 10.55
CA ILE A 431 8.80 0.97 9.56
C ILE A 431 8.89 -0.38 8.85
N ALA A 432 10.08 -0.79 8.42
CA ALA A 432 10.30 -2.03 7.72
C ALA A 432 9.94 -3.26 8.59
N THR A 433 10.34 -3.27 9.86
CA THR A 433 9.90 -4.30 10.83
C THR A 433 8.38 -4.33 10.95
N SER A 434 7.74 -3.16 11.13
CA SER A 434 6.27 -3.08 11.26
C SER A 434 5.54 -3.57 10.01
N TYR A 435 6.09 -3.35 8.81
CA TYR A 435 5.53 -3.88 7.57
C TYR A 435 5.67 -5.40 7.51
N ALA A 436 6.85 -5.95 7.82
CA ALA A 436 7.09 -7.39 7.81
C ALA A 436 6.23 -8.15 8.82
N GLU A 437 6.09 -7.62 10.04
CA GLU A 437 5.25 -8.22 11.10
C GLU A 437 3.77 -8.30 10.70
N ARG A 438 3.28 -7.29 9.98
CA ARG A 438 1.89 -7.24 9.54
C ARG A 438 1.64 -8.06 8.28
N LEU A 439 2.58 -8.11 7.34
CA LEU A 439 2.29 -8.55 5.98
C LEU A 439 2.94 -9.88 5.58
N SER A 440 3.93 -10.39 6.33
CA SER A 440 4.69 -11.60 5.95
C SER A 440 3.85 -12.87 5.81
N HIS A 441 2.70 -12.94 6.48
CA HIS A 441 1.79 -14.08 6.39
C HIS A 441 1.05 -14.17 5.05
N HIS A 442 0.96 -13.07 4.30
CA HIS A 442 0.26 -13.04 3.02
C HIS A 442 1.03 -13.85 1.97
N PRO A 443 0.44 -14.92 1.40
CA PRO A 443 1.08 -15.65 0.32
C PRO A 443 1.30 -14.78 -0.92
N SER A 444 0.48 -13.75 -1.18
CA SER A 444 0.66 -12.85 -2.33
C SER A 444 1.97 -12.06 -2.30
N LEU A 445 2.47 -11.69 -1.11
CA LEU A 445 3.69 -10.89 -0.96
C LEU A 445 4.90 -11.61 -1.58
N ALA A 446 5.48 -11.05 -2.63
CA ALA A 446 6.53 -11.68 -3.41
C ALA A 446 7.93 -11.12 -3.10
N LEU A 447 8.02 -9.81 -2.87
CA LEU A 447 9.26 -9.14 -2.49
C LEU A 447 9.02 -7.81 -1.78
N TRP A 448 10.05 -7.36 -1.08
CA TRP A 448 10.17 -6.03 -0.50
C TRP A 448 11.03 -5.11 -1.39
N GLY A 449 10.64 -3.85 -1.54
CA GLY A 449 11.45 -2.81 -2.18
C GLY A 449 11.83 -1.71 -1.20
N GLY A 450 13.07 -1.22 -1.26
CA GLY A 450 13.52 -0.13 -0.39
C GLY A 450 12.93 1.25 -0.74
N GLY A 451 12.43 1.43 -1.96
CA GLY A 451 11.76 2.67 -2.39
C GLY A 451 11.75 2.86 -3.90
N ASN A 452 11.02 3.88 -4.34
CA ASN A 452 10.88 4.24 -5.74
C ASN A 452 11.97 5.22 -6.19
N GLU A 453 12.65 4.89 -7.28
CA GLU A 453 13.54 5.76 -8.06
C GLU A 453 14.66 6.43 -7.26
N LEU A 454 15.17 5.76 -6.24
CA LEU A 454 16.24 6.30 -5.42
C LEU A 454 17.56 6.22 -6.18
N THR A 455 18.19 7.36 -6.43
CA THR A 455 19.43 7.46 -7.20
C THR A 455 20.44 8.35 -6.50
N ARG A 456 21.73 8.10 -6.72
CA ARG A 456 22.81 8.99 -6.29
C ARG A 456 22.60 10.42 -6.80
N VAL A 457 22.83 11.42 -5.96
CA VAL A 457 22.80 12.81 -6.41
C VAL A 457 24.07 13.11 -7.21
N THR A 458 23.91 13.33 -8.52
CA THR A 458 25.01 13.76 -9.39
C THR A 458 24.91 15.23 -9.76
N ALA A 459 23.69 15.70 -10.03
CA ALA A 459 23.32 17.09 -10.23
C ALA A 459 21.83 17.27 -9.90
N PRO A 460 21.36 18.50 -9.62
CA PRO A 460 19.94 18.76 -9.40
C PRO A 460 19.11 18.35 -10.62
N ALA A 461 18.00 17.66 -10.41
CA ALA A 461 17.06 17.21 -11.44
C ALA A 461 17.64 16.27 -12.50
N VAL A 462 18.76 15.60 -12.20
CA VAL A 462 19.35 14.58 -13.08
C VAL A 462 19.47 13.28 -12.28
N PRO A 463 18.66 12.24 -12.60
CA PRO A 463 18.80 10.94 -11.98
C PRO A 463 20.22 10.40 -12.17
N GLY A 464 20.84 10.00 -11.07
CA GLY A 464 22.15 9.33 -11.09
C GLY A 464 22.00 7.82 -11.32
N ALA A 465 23.04 7.09 -10.96
CA ALA A 465 22.93 5.64 -10.85
C ALA A 465 21.96 5.28 -9.71
N PRO A 466 21.10 4.26 -9.88
CA PRO A 466 20.28 3.75 -8.79
C PRO A 466 21.08 3.37 -7.55
N LEU A 467 20.47 3.52 -6.38
CA LEU A 467 21.08 3.14 -5.11
C LEU A 467 21.10 1.62 -4.94
N ASP A 468 22.06 1.16 -4.14
CA ASP A 468 22.17 -0.21 -3.68
C ASP A 468 22.12 -0.25 -2.15
N PHE A 469 22.24 -1.45 -1.57
CA PHE A 469 22.37 -1.64 -0.13
C PHE A 469 23.70 -1.12 0.45
N GLY A 470 24.52 -0.41 -0.32
CA GLY A 470 25.61 0.41 0.19
C GLY A 470 25.14 1.70 0.84
N HIS A 471 23.88 2.13 0.61
CA HIS A 471 23.27 3.25 1.33
C HIS A 471 22.82 2.81 2.74
N PRO A 472 23.21 3.53 3.81
CA PRO A 472 23.02 3.06 5.19
C PRO A 472 21.55 2.86 5.59
N ALA A 473 20.65 3.77 5.19
CA ALA A 473 19.23 3.62 5.50
C ALA A 473 18.61 2.38 4.80
N LEU A 474 18.99 2.11 3.56
CA LEU A 474 18.49 0.96 2.80
C LEU A 474 19.06 -0.35 3.33
N ALA A 475 20.33 -0.34 3.78
CA ALA A 475 20.94 -1.48 4.46
C ALA A 475 20.23 -1.80 5.78
N ALA A 476 19.97 -0.79 6.62
CA ALA A 476 19.27 -0.97 7.89
C ALA A 476 17.85 -1.51 7.68
N ALA A 477 17.14 -1.00 6.67
CA ALA A 477 15.81 -1.48 6.30
C ALA A 477 15.84 -2.94 5.82
N ARG A 478 16.80 -3.31 4.97
CA ARG A 478 17.01 -4.70 4.54
C ARG A 478 17.24 -5.63 5.72
N ASP A 479 18.12 -5.24 6.64
CA ASP A 479 18.48 -6.06 7.79
C ASP A 479 17.27 -6.26 8.72
N ALA A 480 16.44 -5.23 8.88
CA ALA A 480 15.17 -5.33 9.60
C ALA A 480 14.17 -6.29 8.91
N LEU A 481 14.04 -6.19 7.58
CA LEU A 481 13.19 -7.10 6.80
C LEU A 481 13.66 -8.56 6.89
N GLU A 482 14.96 -8.81 6.76
CA GLU A 482 15.52 -10.17 6.85
C GLU A 482 15.34 -10.76 8.26
N ALA A 483 15.40 -9.94 9.31
CA ALA A 483 15.15 -10.39 10.67
C ALA A 483 13.66 -10.73 10.90
N ALA A 484 12.74 -9.98 10.30
CA ALA A 484 11.30 -10.11 10.53
C ALA A 484 10.57 -11.04 9.54
N ASP A 485 11.07 -11.21 8.31
CA ASP A 485 10.53 -12.11 7.27
C ASP A 485 11.68 -12.85 6.54
N PRO A 486 12.39 -13.75 7.24
CA PRO A 486 13.61 -14.37 6.75
C PRO A 486 13.42 -15.09 5.40
N GLY A 487 14.37 -14.88 4.49
CA GLY A 487 14.34 -15.50 3.17
C GLY A 487 13.39 -14.86 2.15
N ARG A 488 12.58 -13.85 2.53
CA ARG A 488 11.85 -13.03 1.55
C ARG A 488 12.83 -12.13 0.81
N ARG A 489 12.76 -12.14 -0.52
CA ARG A 489 13.62 -11.28 -1.34
C ARG A 489 13.36 -9.79 -1.05
N SER A 490 14.43 -9.01 -1.00
CA SER A 490 14.39 -7.55 -1.00
C SER A 490 15.28 -6.95 -2.10
N VAL A 491 14.93 -5.77 -2.58
CA VAL A 491 15.74 -4.94 -3.50
C VAL A 491 15.90 -3.54 -2.91
N ALA A 492 17.04 -2.88 -3.17
CA ALA A 492 17.37 -1.59 -2.55
C ALA A 492 16.46 -0.45 -3.05
N THR A 493 16.13 -0.46 -4.35
CA THR A 493 15.26 0.52 -5.00
C THR A 493 14.79 -0.05 -6.35
N SER A 494 13.72 0.49 -6.90
CA SER A 494 13.32 0.27 -8.30
C SER A 494 13.51 1.58 -9.06
N PRO A 495 14.27 1.66 -10.17
CA PRO A 495 14.97 0.56 -10.85
C PRO A 495 16.22 0.11 -10.10
N THR A 496 16.66 -1.16 -10.22
CA THR A 496 17.92 -1.60 -9.56
C THR A 496 19.21 -1.25 -10.32
N GLY A 497 19.12 -0.80 -11.57
CA GLY A 497 20.29 -0.26 -12.29
C GLY A 497 21.12 -1.31 -13.04
N PRO A 498 22.36 -0.99 -13.47
CA PRO A 498 23.12 0.23 -13.19
C PRO A 498 22.60 1.46 -13.95
N ARG A 499 21.67 1.29 -14.89
CA ARG A 499 20.97 2.39 -15.57
C ARG A 499 19.59 2.59 -14.98
N PHE A 500 19.23 3.84 -14.77
CA PHE A 500 17.88 4.21 -14.37
C PHE A 500 16.87 3.87 -15.49
N GLU A 501 17.15 4.32 -16.71
CA GLU A 501 16.34 4.09 -17.91
C GLU A 501 17.18 3.42 -19.00
N ALA A 502 16.52 2.67 -19.90
CA ALA A 502 17.20 2.04 -21.02
C ALA A 502 17.51 3.02 -22.17
N ASP A 503 18.77 3.04 -22.60
CA ASP A 503 19.25 3.86 -23.72
C ASP A 503 19.52 2.99 -24.96
N ALA A 504 18.90 3.35 -26.08
CA ALA A 504 19.05 2.61 -27.33
C ALA A 504 20.49 2.56 -27.86
N ARG A 505 21.35 3.50 -27.46
CA ARG A 505 22.79 3.52 -27.80
C ARG A 505 23.59 2.47 -27.02
N GLU A 506 23.02 1.97 -25.92
CA GLU A 506 23.65 1.03 -25.00
C GLU A 506 23.04 -0.38 -25.07
N PHE A 507 22.07 -0.61 -25.95
CA PHE A 507 21.47 -1.93 -26.15
C PHE A 507 22.51 -2.98 -26.56
N GLY A 508 22.44 -4.15 -25.92
CA GLY A 508 23.36 -5.26 -26.07
C GLY A 508 24.61 -5.18 -25.20
N LEU A 509 24.78 -4.12 -24.40
CA LEU A 509 25.92 -3.96 -23.50
C LEU A 509 25.69 -4.60 -22.12
N GLY A 510 24.47 -5.05 -21.80
CA GLY A 510 24.16 -5.65 -20.50
C GLY A 510 24.12 -4.64 -19.35
N LEU A 511 23.68 -3.40 -19.63
CA LEU A 511 23.59 -2.31 -18.67
C LEU A 511 22.16 -2.03 -18.18
N HIS A 512 21.17 -2.68 -18.78
CA HIS A 512 19.76 -2.49 -18.48
C HIS A 512 19.28 -3.71 -17.70
N HIS A 513 19.39 -3.67 -16.36
CA HIS A 513 18.88 -4.77 -15.55
C HIS A 513 17.39 -4.54 -15.33
N ASP A 514 17.02 -4.07 -14.14
CA ASP A 514 15.73 -3.45 -13.92
C ASP A 514 15.83 -1.97 -14.28
N VAL A 515 14.97 -1.52 -15.19
CA VAL A 515 14.95 -0.15 -15.68
C VAL A 515 13.52 0.37 -15.71
N HIS A 516 13.46 1.68 -15.56
CA HIS A 516 12.27 2.48 -15.56
C HIS A 516 12.15 3.12 -16.97
N GLY A 517 10.94 3.16 -17.52
CA GLY A 517 10.59 3.91 -18.72
C GLY A 517 10.49 3.16 -20.02
N PRO A 518 10.34 3.91 -21.12
CA PRO A 518 9.95 5.33 -21.17
C PRO A 518 8.51 5.58 -20.67
N TRP A 519 8.18 6.83 -20.29
CA TRP A 519 6.86 7.25 -19.73
C TRP A 519 6.05 8.09 -20.72
N GLU A 520 6.73 8.65 -21.70
CA GLU A 520 6.15 9.31 -22.86
C GLU A 520 7.10 9.08 -24.04
N PHE A 521 6.56 9.18 -25.24
CA PHE A 521 7.31 9.02 -26.46
C PHE A 521 6.99 10.16 -27.42
N SER A 522 7.99 10.95 -27.84
CA SER A 522 7.76 12.10 -28.73
C SER A 522 7.93 11.77 -30.22
N GLY A 523 8.61 10.66 -30.54
CA GLY A 523 8.89 10.23 -31.91
C GLY A 523 7.71 9.60 -32.65
N ASP A 524 8.01 8.98 -33.79
CA ASP A 524 7.04 8.27 -34.64
C ASP A 524 6.95 6.75 -34.35
N ASP A 525 5.92 6.10 -34.90
CA ASP A 525 5.67 4.67 -34.70
C ASP A 525 6.85 3.79 -35.16
N ALA A 526 7.66 4.21 -36.14
CA ALA A 526 8.81 3.42 -36.59
C ALA A 526 9.98 3.53 -35.59
N GLU A 527 10.22 4.71 -35.05
CA GLU A 527 11.19 4.95 -33.98
C GLU A 527 10.81 4.19 -32.69
N TRP A 528 9.53 4.17 -32.32
CA TRP A 528 9.04 3.38 -31.17
C TRP A 528 9.34 1.89 -31.35
N ARG A 529 9.05 1.37 -32.55
CA ARG A 529 9.30 -0.02 -32.89
C ARG A 529 10.79 -0.34 -32.88
N ALA A 530 11.61 0.53 -33.43
CA ALA A 530 13.06 0.37 -33.44
C ALA A 530 13.62 0.33 -32.01
N TYR A 531 13.16 1.20 -31.11
CA TYR A 531 13.54 1.20 -29.71
C TYR A 531 13.21 -0.14 -29.03
N TRP A 532 11.94 -0.56 -29.04
CA TRP A 532 11.53 -1.78 -28.34
C TRP A 532 12.12 -3.06 -28.95
N ASN A 533 12.34 -3.09 -30.26
CA ASN A 533 13.01 -4.24 -30.91
C ASN A 533 14.48 -4.36 -30.52
N GLY A 534 15.13 -3.26 -30.16
CA GLY A 534 16.51 -3.25 -29.70
C GLY A 534 16.66 -3.47 -28.19
N ASP A 535 15.58 -3.27 -27.42
CA ASP A 535 15.60 -3.34 -25.96
C ASP A 535 16.21 -4.64 -25.43
N ASP A 536 17.11 -4.53 -24.47
CA ASP A 536 17.78 -5.64 -23.80
C ASP A 536 17.56 -5.66 -22.27
N ALA A 537 16.64 -4.83 -21.73
CA ALA A 537 16.29 -4.82 -20.31
C ALA A 537 15.85 -6.19 -19.79
N VAL A 538 16.27 -6.59 -18.59
CA VAL A 538 15.82 -7.87 -17.98
C VAL A 538 14.56 -7.72 -17.16
N LEU A 539 14.22 -6.51 -16.73
CA LEU A 539 12.91 -6.15 -16.17
C LEU A 539 12.58 -4.70 -16.55
N ARG A 540 11.30 -4.47 -16.87
CA ARG A 540 10.70 -3.14 -16.98
C ARG A 540 9.72 -2.94 -15.81
N SER A 541 10.19 -2.41 -14.69
CA SER A 541 9.37 -2.21 -13.46
C SER A 541 8.51 -0.94 -13.48
N GLU A 542 8.78 -0.03 -14.42
CA GLU A 542 7.87 1.04 -14.81
C GLU A 542 7.96 1.28 -16.32
N VAL A 543 6.81 1.44 -16.98
CA VAL A 543 6.70 1.90 -18.38
C VAL A 543 5.39 2.65 -18.51
N GLY A 544 5.37 3.76 -19.25
CA GLY A 544 4.17 4.57 -19.42
C GLY A 544 4.02 5.13 -20.83
N VAL A 545 2.77 5.39 -21.20
CA VAL A 545 2.41 6.27 -22.31
C VAL A 545 1.16 7.03 -21.87
N ALA A 546 1.14 8.35 -22.07
CA ALA A 546 -0.01 9.16 -21.68
C ALA A 546 -1.20 8.89 -22.59
N GLY A 547 -2.38 8.76 -21.96
CA GLY A 547 -3.66 8.61 -22.63
C GLY A 547 -4.75 9.38 -21.90
N ALA A 548 -5.61 10.04 -22.65
CA ALA A 548 -6.74 10.79 -22.11
C ALA A 548 -7.76 9.87 -21.41
N SER A 549 -8.43 10.42 -20.40
CA SER A 549 -9.59 9.76 -19.78
C SER A 549 -10.83 9.86 -20.66
N PRO A 550 -11.80 8.93 -20.52
CA PRO A 550 -13.02 8.93 -21.32
C PRO A 550 -13.84 10.22 -21.19
N LEU A 551 -14.48 10.66 -22.29
CA LEU A 551 -15.22 11.93 -22.34
C LEU A 551 -16.33 12.05 -21.29
N ASP A 552 -17.00 10.95 -20.97
CA ASP A 552 -18.07 10.95 -19.97
C ASP A 552 -17.55 11.22 -18.55
N LEU A 553 -16.37 10.70 -18.21
CA LEU A 553 -15.66 11.03 -16.98
C LEU A 553 -15.22 12.49 -16.98
N LEU A 554 -14.63 12.97 -18.08
CA LEU A 554 -14.19 14.36 -18.18
C LEU A 554 -15.36 15.34 -18.01
N ALA A 555 -16.52 15.02 -18.61
CA ALA A 555 -17.73 15.81 -18.43
C ALA A 555 -18.25 15.75 -16.99
N ALA A 556 -18.34 14.55 -16.40
CA ALA A 556 -18.87 14.35 -15.06
C ALA A 556 -18.02 15.03 -13.97
N MET A 557 -16.71 15.18 -14.20
CA MET A 557 -15.77 15.77 -13.26
C MET A 557 -15.47 17.25 -13.57
N ASP A 558 -16.29 17.90 -14.40
CA ASP A 558 -16.14 19.31 -14.82
C ASP A 558 -14.77 19.63 -15.45
N LEU A 559 -14.16 18.64 -16.12
CA LEU A 559 -12.88 18.79 -16.80
C LEU A 559 -13.05 19.29 -18.24
N LEU A 560 -14.25 19.27 -18.82
CA LEU A 560 -14.53 19.86 -20.15
C LEU A 560 -15.12 21.28 -20.08
N ASP A 561 -15.43 21.79 -18.89
CA ASP A 561 -16.06 23.10 -18.70
C ASP A 561 -15.04 24.24 -18.84
N ALA A 562 -14.76 24.63 -20.08
CA ALA A 562 -13.88 25.74 -20.40
C ALA A 562 -14.33 26.49 -21.67
N PRO A 563 -14.16 27.82 -21.74
CA PRO A 563 -14.60 28.61 -22.89
C PRO A 563 -13.76 28.39 -24.16
N ASP A 564 -12.52 27.93 -24.00
CA ASP A 564 -11.60 27.67 -25.10
C ASP A 564 -10.50 26.66 -24.70
N ARG A 565 -9.69 26.25 -25.67
CA ARG A 565 -8.61 25.27 -25.50
C ARG A 565 -7.53 25.72 -24.52
N ALA A 566 -7.25 27.02 -24.42
CA ALA A 566 -6.23 27.54 -23.52
C ALA A 566 -6.71 27.49 -22.05
N ALA A 567 -7.97 27.87 -21.81
CA ALA A 567 -8.61 27.71 -20.51
C ALA A 567 -8.76 26.22 -20.12
N LEU A 568 -9.05 25.35 -21.09
CA LEU A 568 -9.09 23.91 -20.88
C LEU A 568 -7.72 23.36 -20.46
N ARG A 569 -6.65 23.76 -21.16
CA ARG A 569 -5.27 23.43 -20.80
C ARG A 569 -4.92 23.90 -19.39
N GLN A 570 -5.28 25.14 -19.04
CA GLN A 570 -5.06 25.66 -17.70
C GLN A 570 -5.75 24.80 -16.64
N ARG A 571 -7.03 24.46 -16.85
CA ARG A 571 -7.79 23.58 -15.95
C ARG A 571 -7.13 22.21 -15.79
N TRP A 572 -6.73 21.56 -16.90
CA TRP A 572 -6.09 20.25 -16.86
C TRP A 572 -4.69 20.27 -16.22
N THR A 573 -4.05 21.43 -16.12
CA THR A 573 -2.75 21.56 -15.45
C THR A 573 -2.83 21.20 -13.97
N HIS A 574 -4.01 21.38 -13.36
CA HIS A 574 -4.25 21.11 -11.94
C HIS A 574 -3.99 19.65 -11.54
N SER A 575 -4.37 18.69 -12.38
CA SER A 575 -4.26 17.25 -12.10
C SER A 575 -3.36 16.50 -13.07
N SER A 576 -3.11 17.04 -14.27
CA SER A 576 -2.47 16.34 -15.38
C SER A 576 -1.27 17.11 -15.95
N GLY A 577 -0.74 18.11 -15.25
CA GLY A 577 0.23 19.07 -15.77
C GLY A 577 1.44 18.47 -16.50
N TRP A 578 1.94 17.32 -16.05
CA TRP A 578 3.10 16.63 -16.62
C TRP A 578 2.80 15.95 -17.97
N TRP A 579 1.55 15.56 -18.20
CA TRP A 579 1.14 14.70 -19.31
C TRP A 579 0.50 15.46 -20.48
N LEU A 580 0.60 16.80 -20.48
CA LEU A 580 -0.09 17.65 -21.45
C LEU A 580 0.74 18.00 -22.69
N THR A 581 1.99 17.55 -22.78
CA THR A 581 2.88 17.83 -23.92
C THR A 581 2.26 17.46 -25.28
N ARG A 582 1.50 16.36 -25.35
CA ARG A 582 0.79 15.94 -26.57
C ARG A 582 -0.48 16.73 -26.84
N PHE A 583 -1.12 17.26 -25.80
CA PHE A 583 -2.23 18.20 -25.96
C PHE A 583 -1.73 19.55 -26.50
N ASP A 584 -0.57 19.99 -26.03
CA ASP A 584 0.06 21.27 -26.42
C ASP A 584 0.57 21.27 -27.86
N SER A 585 0.99 20.11 -28.36
CA SER A 585 1.51 19.95 -29.73
C SER A 585 0.46 19.55 -30.77
N ALA A 586 -0.77 19.27 -30.36
CA ALA A 586 -1.86 18.95 -31.27
C ALA A 586 -2.33 20.17 -32.08
N ASP A 587 -2.98 19.92 -33.23
CA ASP A 587 -3.55 20.98 -34.05
C ASP A 587 -4.59 21.78 -33.24
N PRO A 588 -4.43 23.10 -33.05
CA PRO A 588 -5.39 23.92 -32.33
C PRO A 588 -6.81 23.89 -32.93
N ALA A 589 -6.97 23.53 -34.21
CA ALA A 589 -8.27 23.36 -34.86
C ALA A 589 -8.94 22.02 -34.56
N GLN A 590 -8.20 21.04 -34.04
CA GLN A 590 -8.72 19.72 -33.68
C GLN A 590 -9.72 19.84 -32.54
N GLN A 591 -10.86 19.14 -32.69
CA GLN A 591 -11.86 19.07 -31.63
C GLN A 591 -11.31 18.28 -30.43
N VAL A 592 -11.71 18.67 -29.22
CA VAL A 592 -11.19 18.04 -27.99
C VAL A 592 -11.60 16.57 -27.93
N GLU A 593 -12.81 16.25 -28.38
CA GLU A 593 -13.36 14.89 -28.43
C GLU A 593 -12.56 13.98 -29.37
N GLU A 594 -12.15 14.51 -30.52
CA GLU A 594 -11.29 13.80 -31.48
C GLU A 594 -9.91 13.54 -30.86
N TRP A 595 -9.33 14.57 -30.24
CA TRP A 595 -8.04 14.43 -29.57
C TRP A 595 -8.06 13.40 -28.42
N VAL A 596 -9.14 13.36 -27.63
CA VAL A 596 -9.31 12.38 -26.54
C VAL A 596 -9.32 10.95 -27.08
N ALA A 597 -10.06 10.69 -28.15
CA ALA A 597 -10.10 9.38 -28.79
C ALA A 597 -8.73 8.97 -29.33
N GLU A 598 -8.06 9.85 -30.09
CA GLU A 598 -6.73 9.61 -30.62
C GLU A 598 -5.68 9.39 -29.54
N SER A 599 -5.76 10.14 -28.43
CA SER A 599 -4.86 10.00 -27.28
C SER A 599 -5.00 8.61 -26.64
N ALA A 600 -6.22 8.15 -26.40
CA ALA A 600 -6.49 6.83 -25.82
C ALA A 600 -6.06 5.68 -26.75
N GLU A 601 -6.32 5.79 -28.06
CA GLU A 601 -5.88 4.82 -29.06
C GLU A 601 -4.36 4.77 -29.18
N ARG A 602 -3.70 5.93 -29.13
CA ARG A 602 -2.24 6.02 -29.12
C ARG A 602 -1.65 5.31 -27.91
N GLN A 603 -2.17 5.56 -26.72
CA GLN A 603 -1.74 4.87 -25.50
C GLN A 603 -1.82 3.34 -25.68
N ALA A 604 -2.96 2.85 -26.17
CA ALA A 604 -3.17 1.42 -26.39
C ALA A 604 -2.20 0.82 -27.41
N ARG A 605 -1.99 1.50 -28.55
CA ARG A 605 -1.12 1.02 -29.61
C ARG A 605 0.34 0.95 -29.17
N LEU A 606 0.84 1.98 -28.48
CA LEU A 606 2.25 2.06 -28.09
C LEU A 606 2.56 1.10 -26.95
N LEU A 607 1.74 1.07 -25.88
CA LEU A 607 1.92 0.12 -24.79
C LEU A 607 1.73 -1.33 -25.25
N GLY A 608 0.74 -1.60 -26.11
CA GLY A 608 0.52 -2.93 -26.66
C GLY A 608 1.71 -3.45 -27.48
N TYR A 609 2.41 -2.56 -28.20
CA TYR A 609 3.64 -2.94 -28.90
C TYR A 609 4.77 -3.24 -27.92
N ALA A 610 5.01 -2.33 -26.96
CA ALA A 610 6.05 -2.47 -25.95
C ALA A 610 5.90 -3.78 -25.16
N ALA A 611 4.71 -4.02 -24.61
CA ALA A 611 4.41 -5.22 -23.84
C ALA A 611 4.59 -6.51 -24.66
N ARG A 612 4.18 -6.52 -25.93
CA ARG A 612 4.35 -7.68 -26.82
C ARG A 612 5.82 -8.00 -27.02
N THR A 613 6.64 -7.00 -27.32
CA THR A 613 8.08 -7.23 -27.54
C THR A 613 8.77 -7.70 -26.25
N THR A 614 8.37 -7.20 -25.09
CA THR A 614 8.87 -7.70 -23.80
C THR A 614 8.44 -9.15 -23.53
N LEU A 615 7.17 -9.50 -23.81
CA LEU A 615 6.65 -10.86 -23.66
C LEU A 615 7.35 -11.88 -24.56
N GLU A 616 7.61 -11.51 -25.83
CA GLU A 616 8.32 -12.36 -26.79
C GLU A 616 9.75 -12.69 -26.34
N ARG A 617 10.32 -11.88 -25.44
CA ARG A 617 11.65 -12.09 -24.85
C ARG A 617 11.63 -12.94 -23.58
N PHE A 618 10.48 -13.28 -22.99
CA PHE A 618 10.44 -14.13 -21.79
C PHE A 618 11.02 -15.54 -22.08
N PRO A 619 11.94 -16.08 -21.26
CA PRO A 619 12.35 -15.63 -19.91
C PRO A 619 13.62 -14.76 -19.84
N SER A 620 14.12 -14.23 -20.96
CA SER A 620 15.25 -13.28 -20.96
C SER A 620 14.87 -11.89 -20.44
N CYS A 621 13.59 -11.52 -20.51
CA CYS A 621 13.01 -10.40 -19.78
C CYS A 621 11.89 -10.94 -18.88
N ALA A 622 11.94 -10.63 -17.59
CA ALA A 622 11.06 -11.23 -16.59
C ALA A 622 9.68 -10.57 -16.49
N GLY A 623 9.54 -9.32 -16.94
CA GLY A 623 8.32 -8.57 -16.66
C GLY A 623 8.19 -7.24 -17.39
N PHE A 624 6.94 -6.78 -17.42
CA PHE A 624 6.51 -5.49 -17.94
C PHE A 624 5.46 -4.92 -16.98
N VAL A 625 5.83 -3.88 -16.23
CA VAL A 625 5.03 -3.30 -15.16
C VAL A 625 4.67 -1.87 -15.53
N VAL A 626 3.37 -1.61 -15.71
CA VAL A 626 2.90 -0.33 -16.23
C VAL A 626 2.82 0.72 -15.13
N TRP A 627 3.43 1.88 -15.38
CA TRP A 627 3.16 3.12 -14.66
C TRP A 627 2.08 3.89 -15.44
N LEU A 628 0.87 4.11 -14.91
CA LEU A 628 0.35 3.59 -13.63
C LEU A 628 -0.87 2.71 -13.84
N GLY A 629 -1.22 1.93 -12.81
CA GLY A 629 -2.34 1.02 -12.89
C GLY A 629 -3.67 1.75 -13.03
N HIS A 630 -3.95 2.71 -12.15
CA HIS A 630 -5.22 3.44 -12.10
C HIS A 630 -5.03 4.87 -11.63
N ASP A 631 -5.99 5.75 -11.94
CA ASP A 631 -5.99 7.12 -11.43
C ASP A 631 -6.44 7.20 -9.96
N SER A 632 -5.69 7.93 -9.14
CA SER A 632 -6.06 8.33 -7.77
C SER A 632 -6.82 9.65 -7.70
N PHE A 633 -7.00 10.34 -8.82
CA PHE A 633 -7.76 11.58 -8.90
C PHE A 633 -8.33 11.70 -10.33
N PRO A 634 -9.46 12.40 -10.55
CA PRO A 634 -9.92 12.69 -11.90
C PRO A 634 -8.87 13.43 -12.75
N CYS A 635 -8.16 12.68 -13.59
CA CYS A 635 -7.15 13.20 -14.49
C CYS A 635 -7.72 13.33 -15.90
N ALA A 636 -7.42 14.45 -16.56
CA ALA A 636 -7.74 14.61 -17.98
C ALA A 636 -6.88 13.68 -18.84
N VAL A 637 -5.61 13.59 -18.46
CA VAL A 637 -4.58 12.78 -19.10
C VAL A 637 -3.68 12.24 -18.00
N SER A 638 -3.39 10.95 -18.06
CA SER A 638 -2.44 10.29 -17.17
C SER A 638 -1.87 9.06 -17.86
N LEU A 639 -0.99 8.35 -17.16
CA LEU A 639 -0.47 7.08 -17.62
C LEU A 639 -1.35 5.89 -17.20
N ALA A 640 -2.50 6.15 -16.57
CA ALA A 640 -3.36 5.13 -15.99
C ALA A 640 -3.95 4.17 -17.05
N LEU A 641 -4.09 2.90 -16.67
CA LEU A 641 -4.80 1.87 -17.42
C LEU A 641 -6.28 1.80 -17.06
N LEU A 642 -6.62 1.95 -15.77
CA LEU A 642 -7.98 2.10 -15.30
C LEU A 642 -8.26 3.57 -15.00
N ASP A 643 -9.41 4.08 -15.40
CA ASP A 643 -9.81 5.44 -15.06
C ASP A 643 -10.17 5.58 -13.57
N TRP A 644 -10.51 6.80 -13.14
CA TRP A 644 -10.89 7.12 -11.75
C TRP A 644 -12.00 6.23 -11.17
N TRP A 645 -12.93 5.74 -12.00
CA TRP A 645 -14.01 4.85 -11.57
C TRP A 645 -13.62 3.36 -11.61
N GLY A 646 -12.36 3.05 -11.93
CA GLY A 646 -11.84 1.70 -12.06
C GLY A 646 -12.19 1.04 -13.40
N ARG A 647 -12.63 1.81 -14.41
CA ARG A 647 -13.02 1.25 -15.72
C ARG A 647 -11.80 1.08 -16.61
N PRO A 648 -11.65 -0.06 -17.32
CA PRO A 648 -10.56 -0.26 -18.27
C PRO A 648 -10.57 0.77 -19.41
N LYS A 649 -9.46 1.48 -19.60
CA LYS A 649 -9.20 2.29 -20.81
C LYS A 649 -8.81 1.36 -21.98
N PRO A 650 -8.82 1.85 -23.24
CA PRO A 650 -8.43 1.05 -24.40
C PRO A 650 -7.07 0.34 -24.26
N ALA A 651 -6.10 0.97 -23.58
CA ALA A 651 -4.79 0.37 -23.32
C ALA A 651 -4.86 -0.85 -22.40
N ALA A 652 -5.68 -0.80 -21.35
CA ALA A 652 -5.88 -1.93 -20.45
C ALA A 652 -6.45 -3.14 -21.19
N LEU A 653 -7.45 -2.91 -22.06
CA LEU A 653 -8.06 -3.96 -22.89
C LEU A 653 -7.07 -4.55 -23.90
N ALA A 654 -6.25 -3.71 -24.53
CA ALA A 654 -5.23 -4.16 -25.47
C ALA A 654 -4.17 -5.05 -24.79
N LEU A 655 -3.73 -4.66 -23.58
CA LEU A 655 -2.81 -5.47 -22.78
C LEU A 655 -3.47 -6.77 -22.30
N GLY A 656 -4.73 -6.72 -21.86
CA GLY A 656 -5.43 -7.91 -21.39
C GLY A 656 -5.69 -8.94 -22.48
N ALA A 657 -6.04 -8.50 -23.70
CA ALA A 657 -6.12 -9.39 -24.85
C ALA A 657 -4.77 -10.07 -25.15
N LEU A 658 -3.67 -9.32 -25.06
CA LEU A 658 -2.33 -9.84 -25.26
C LEU A 658 -1.94 -10.88 -24.19
N PHE A 659 -2.20 -10.61 -22.91
CA PHE A 659 -1.90 -11.54 -21.81
C PHE A 659 -2.78 -12.80 -21.84
N ALA A 660 -4.02 -12.70 -22.34
CA ALA A 660 -4.89 -13.86 -22.50
C ALA A 660 -4.42 -14.82 -23.61
N GLU A 661 -3.74 -14.31 -24.64
CA GLU A 661 -3.31 -15.10 -25.80
C GLU A 661 -1.87 -15.62 -25.70
N HIS A 662 -0.99 -14.94 -24.94
CA HIS A 662 0.43 -15.22 -24.99
C HIS A 662 0.85 -16.45 -24.14
N PRO A 663 1.63 -17.40 -24.69
CA PRO A 663 2.02 -18.63 -23.98
C PRO A 663 2.76 -18.43 -22.65
N ALA A 664 3.47 -17.30 -22.49
CA ALA A 664 4.15 -16.94 -21.23
C ALA A 664 3.20 -16.57 -20.09
N CYS A 665 1.95 -16.22 -20.42
CA CYS A 665 0.91 -15.79 -19.48
C CYS A 665 -0.20 -16.84 -19.35
N THR A 666 -0.34 -17.74 -20.31
CA THR A 666 -1.35 -18.81 -20.28
C THR A 666 -0.84 -20.04 -19.55
N SER A 667 -1.68 -20.53 -18.65
CA SER A 667 -1.54 -21.73 -17.82
C SER A 667 -1.24 -23.10 -18.47
N GLU A 668 -0.92 -23.20 -19.77
CA GLU A 668 -0.43 -24.46 -20.35
C GLU A 668 1.00 -24.81 -19.88
N ARG A 669 1.67 -23.89 -19.17
CA ARG A 669 2.97 -24.09 -18.52
C ARG A 669 3.00 -23.86 -17.00
N LEU A 670 1.89 -23.42 -16.38
CA LEU A 670 1.84 -23.06 -14.95
C LEU A 670 1.28 -24.20 -14.11
#